data_AF-A0A1S3DRB6-F1
#
_entry.id   AF-A0A1S3DRB6-F1
#
_cell.length_a   1.000
_cell.length_b   1.000
_cell.length_c   1.000
_cell.angle_alpha   90.00
_cell.angle_beta   90.00
_cell.angle_gamma   90.00
#
_symmetry.space_group_name_H-M   'P 1'
#
loop_
_entity.id
_entity.type
_entity.pdbx_description
1 polymer ?
#
loop_
_entity_poly.entity_id
_entity_poly.type
_entity_poly.pdbx_seq_one_letter_code
_entity_poly.pdbx_strand_id
1 'polypeptide(L)'
;MFHQREQKDQDTKMEISGFKDTKVDENQFVAKVMQAAGLNEEDIQFRVEKIVKEPMDKKGVRTQTLVVQFRTEATRNDVLAKIKSGKVYNKLGDIVPTKIFFNEYLTAYYKKLLYEAKRVKEEKKYAFLWVKSGKILLKKTKDSKIEALLCNDDLLIHVNINSLKAKWDELCIKLQSVLPYLDVLIFTEIDVNSEKAVCYQLEKFHQISKCRVSKGGGGGVMVFYRDDFEMENLCYNIDQADNIAVRLTHQVHKTNWLILAIYRSPKLVLNSFLEDVNFWLTNATKKTDNVIMIGDINICLKKKSTCVRYVNMLNNHTLVPLIQEYTREEVLAGNVTKSCIDHINVRMKREYNYSSSVITDKVADHYFVALRVSKIGAQIPSTKIGPVYKEISDNKLIQQKIEAIDWASLKDECMENPQQLYEEITNKFNNIYETSKKTIQVRDNKYHTPWVNQRVKNEIELKRRLLRTWQNNKNNLFNLERYKKQRNLVTNLIKKQKRIYTYKVFKEASGNMKQTWSLINNMMDRKKKDPIEDVLKKNFQTNDLLTLSNQFNKKFIDQIVNIKLNNQGPEMSVSMNDFVPQSCYSTMYLRKARMADINLILKNMKKTGKGIDGIRSGDIINNKTIFIPIITHLVNLMIDQSHIPDGLKISCVSPLFKNKGKVDDMSNYRPVGSMPLIEKVLEKHINIQMKKYLAENEILPDFQHGFQSGKSTTTLLQDFADLVNTALDERKCVVILLLDLSFAFDALEHSLLLEKFKQI
;
A
#
# COMPACT_ATOMS: atom_id res chain seq x y z
N MET A 1 -20.84 -4.64 3.99
CA MET A 1 -20.36 -5.15 2.67
C MET A 1 -20.59 -6.65 2.38
N PHE A 2 -20.85 -7.52 3.37
CA PHE A 2 -21.33 -8.90 3.12
C PHE A 2 -22.60 -8.91 2.25
N HIS A 3 -23.56 -8.03 2.56
CA HIS A 3 -24.76 -7.86 1.74
C HIS A 3 -24.47 -7.33 0.34
N GLN A 4 -23.36 -6.63 0.08
CA GLN A 4 -22.97 -6.26 -1.29
C GLN A 4 -22.55 -7.48 -2.10
N ARG A 5 -21.85 -8.44 -1.46
CA ARG A 5 -21.51 -9.71 -2.10
C ARG A 5 -22.75 -10.58 -2.28
N GLU A 6 -23.58 -10.69 -1.25
CA GLU A 6 -24.88 -11.38 -1.33
C GLU A 6 -25.77 -10.77 -2.43
N GLN A 7 -25.79 -9.44 -2.54
CA GLN A 7 -26.49 -8.71 -3.59
C GLN A 7 -25.86 -8.95 -4.96
N LYS A 8 -24.53 -9.00 -5.04
CA LYS A 8 -23.80 -9.30 -6.27
C LYS A 8 -24.07 -10.71 -6.79
N ASP A 9 -24.21 -11.68 -5.90
CA ASP A 9 -24.63 -13.04 -6.24
C ASP A 9 -26.06 -13.07 -6.80
N GLN A 10 -26.87 -12.03 -6.56
CA GLN A 10 -28.20 -11.85 -7.16
C GLN A 10 -28.23 -10.87 -8.34
N ASP A 11 -27.10 -10.29 -8.79
CA ASP A 11 -27.07 -9.30 -9.87
C ASP A 11 -27.49 -9.87 -11.23
N THR A 12 -27.59 -11.18 -11.36
CA THR A 12 -28.14 -11.84 -12.54
C THR A 12 -29.66 -11.98 -12.50
N LYS A 13 -30.34 -11.54 -11.43
CA LYS A 13 -31.77 -11.71 -11.22
C LYS A 13 -32.57 -10.42 -11.41
N MET A 14 -33.79 -10.57 -11.93
CA MET A 14 -34.81 -9.53 -12.04
C MET A 14 -36.06 -9.96 -11.29
N GLU A 15 -36.71 -9.02 -10.59
CA GLU A 15 -37.99 -9.21 -9.90
C GLU A 15 -39.11 -8.61 -10.74
N ILE A 16 -40.11 -9.42 -11.09
CA ILE A 16 -41.36 -8.97 -11.69
C ILE A 16 -42.45 -9.08 -10.62
N SER A 17 -43.11 -7.98 -10.30
CA SER A 17 -44.08 -7.90 -9.21
C SER A 17 -45.38 -7.25 -9.66
N GLY A 18 -46.50 -7.62 -9.04
CA GLY A 18 -47.82 -7.03 -9.31
C GLY A 18 -48.85 -7.97 -9.97
N PHE A 19 -48.59 -9.28 -10.01
CA PHE A 19 -49.54 -10.27 -10.52
C PHE A 19 -50.68 -10.53 -9.53
N LYS A 20 -51.94 -10.56 -9.99
CA LYS A 20 -53.10 -11.00 -9.20
C LYS A 20 -53.61 -12.41 -9.56
N ASP A 21 -53.30 -12.91 -10.74
CA ASP A 21 -53.84 -14.17 -11.26
C ASP A 21 -52.87 -15.34 -11.07
N THR A 22 -53.38 -16.48 -10.60
CA THR A 22 -52.64 -17.73 -10.34
C THR A 22 -52.45 -18.61 -11.57
N LYS A 23 -53.12 -18.33 -12.70
CA LYS A 23 -53.16 -19.21 -13.89
C LYS A 23 -52.15 -18.87 -15.00
N VAL A 24 -51.24 -17.92 -14.78
CA VAL A 24 -50.26 -17.49 -15.80
C VAL A 24 -49.08 -18.47 -15.85
N ASP A 25 -48.83 -19.08 -17.01
CA ASP A 25 -47.57 -19.80 -17.29
C ASP A 25 -46.40 -18.83 -17.19
N GLU A 26 -45.50 -19.06 -16.24
CA GLU A 26 -44.43 -18.12 -15.92
C GLU A 26 -43.44 -17.96 -17.07
N ASN A 27 -43.13 -19.02 -17.80
CA ASN A 27 -42.19 -18.99 -18.91
C ASN A 27 -42.82 -18.29 -20.11
N GLN A 28 -44.06 -18.63 -20.45
CA GLN A 28 -44.79 -18.01 -21.55
C GLN A 28 -45.02 -16.50 -21.30
N PHE A 29 -45.23 -16.12 -20.05
CA PHE A 29 -45.36 -14.72 -19.67
C PHE A 29 -44.04 -13.96 -19.86
N VAL A 30 -42.93 -14.51 -19.36
CA VAL A 30 -41.62 -13.87 -19.50
C VAL A 30 -41.21 -13.78 -20.97
N ALA A 31 -41.52 -14.79 -21.79
CA ALA A 31 -41.34 -14.77 -23.25
C ALA A 31 -42.07 -13.59 -23.91
N LYS A 32 -43.36 -13.40 -23.61
CA LYS A 32 -44.14 -12.25 -24.10
C LYS A 32 -43.57 -10.90 -23.65
N VAL A 33 -43.03 -10.83 -22.43
CA VAL A 33 -42.32 -9.62 -21.96
C VAL A 33 -41.09 -9.34 -22.81
N MET A 34 -40.29 -10.36 -23.15
CA MET A 34 -39.11 -10.19 -24.02
C MET A 34 -39.52 -9.74 -25.42
N GLN A 35 -40.53 -10.37 -26.01
CA GLN A 35 -41.05 -9.99 -27.32
C GLN A 35 -41.55 -8.53 -27.33
N ALA A 36 -42.32 -8.12 -26.33
CA ALA A 36 -42.81 -6.76 -26.20
C ALA A 36 -41.69 -5.71 -25.98
N ALA A 37 -40.54 -6.16 -25.46
CA ALA A 37 -39.32 -5.36 -25.31
C ALA A 37 -38.44 -5.34 -26.59
N GLY A 38 -38.84 -6.02 -27.67
CA GLY A 38 -38.06 -6.12 -28.91
C GLY A 38 -36.82 -7.01 -28.77
N LEU A 39 -36.91 -8.07 -27.98
CA LEU A 39 -35.83 -9.01 -27.72
C LEU A 39 -36.15 -10.38 -28.33
N ASN A 40 -35.18 -10.96 -29.04
CA ASN A 40 -35.26 -12.34 -29.50
C ASN A 40 -35.03 -13.30 -28.33
N GLU A 41 -35.99 -14.19 -28.12
CA GLU A 41 -35.97 -15.16 -27.02
C GLU A 41 -34.85 -16.20 -27.19
N GLU A 42 -34.56 -16.62 -28.43
CA GLU A 42 -33.50 -17.60 -28.74
C GLU A 42 -32.09 -17.11 -28.34
N ASP A 43 -31.90 -15.79 -28.31
CA ASP A 43 -30.62 -15.16 -27.96
C ASP A 43 -30.45 -14.95 -26.44
N ILE A 44 -31.52 -15.12 -25.65
CA ILE A 44 -31.55 -14.78 -24.22
C ILE A 44 -31.89 -16.01 -23.39
N GLN A 45 -30.85 -16.64 -22.84
CA GLN A 45 -31.03 -17.74 -21.88
C GLN A 45 -31.47 -17.19 -20.51
N PHE A 46 -32.69 -17.56 -20.05
CA PHE A 46 -33.22 -17.25 -18.73
C PHE A 46 -33.88 -18.46 -18.04
N ARG A 47 -34.01 -18.40 -16.72
CA ARG A 47 -34.77 -19.35 -15.90
C ARG A 47 -35.73 -18.59 -15.00
N VAL A 48 -36.99 -19.02 -14.92
CA VAL A 48 -38.00 -18.38 -14.06
C VAL A 48 -38.19 -19.18 -12.78
N GLU A 49 -38.18 -18.49 -11.64
CA GLU A 49 -38.50 -19.02 -10.31
C GLU A 49 -39.72 -18.27 -9.77
N LYS A 50 -40.80 -18.99 -9.44
CA LYS A 50 -42.00 -18.41 -8.82
C LYS A 50 -41.80 -18.31 -7.32
N ILE A 51 -41.98 -17.11 -6.75
CA ILE A 51 -41.99 -16.91 -5.30
C ILE A 51 -43.40 -16.48 -4.88
N VAL A 52 -44.11 -17.37 -4.18
CA VAL A 52 -45.40 -17.06 -3.56
C VAL A 52 -45.13 -16.42 -2.19
N LYS A 53 -45.58 -15.18 -1.98
CA LYS A 53 -45.46 -14.50 -0.67
C LYS A 53 -46.75 -14.67 0.14
N GLU A 54 -46.61 -14.89 1.45
CA GLU A 54 -47.72 -14.82 2.40
C GLU A 54 -48.16 -13.35 2.63
N PRO A 55 -49.46 -13.09 2.90
CA PRO A 55 -50.01 -11.74 2.96
C PRO A 55 -49.49 -10.95 4.18
N MET A 56 -49.17 -9.66 3.97
CA MET A 56 -48.73 -8.75 5.04
C MET A 56 -49.78 -7.75 5.53
N ASP A 57 -50.98 -7.66 4.92
CA ASP A 57 -51.89 -6.54 5.20
C ASP A 57 -53.38 -6.91 5.33
N LYS A 58 -54.11 -6.16 6.18
CA LYS A 58 -55.53 -6.34 6.55
C LYS A 58 -56.55 -6.16 5.39
N LYS A 59 -56.09 -6.04 4.14
CA LYS A 59 -56.92 -5.87 2.92
C LYS A 59 -56.91 -7.06 1.95
N GLY A 60 -56.34 -8.21 2.31
CA GLY A 60 -56.71 -9.51 1.72
C GLY A 60 -56.35 -9.80 0.25
N VAL A 61 -55.50 -9.02 -0.43
CA VAL A 61 -55.12 -9.32 -1.83
C VAL A 61 -53.76 -10.02 -1.91
N ARG A 62 -53.74 -11.28 -2.37
CA ARG A 62 -52.50 -12.02 -2.68
C ARG A 62 -51.92 -11.51 -4.01
N THR A 63 -50.70 -10.98 -3.98
CA THR A 63 -49.95 -10.64 -5.19
C THR A 63 -48.74 -11.56 -5.35
N GLN A 64 -48.48 -12.04 -6.56
CA GLN A 64 -47.33 -12.90 -6.84
C GLN A 64 -46.10 -12.09 -7.29
N THR A 65 -44.93 -12.71 -7.14
CA THR A 65 -43.64 -12.18 -7.60
C THR A 65 -42.90 -13.26 -8.38
N LEU A 66 -42.49 -12.96 -9.60
CA LEU A 66 -41.62 -13.82 -10.39
C LEU A 66 -40.18 -13.33 -10.29
N VAL A 67 -39.25 -14.26 -10.17
CA VAL A 67 -37.82 -13.97 -10.22
C VAL A 67 -37.24 -14.61 -11.48
N VAL A 68 -36.68 -13.78 -12.35
CA VAL A 68 -36.09 -14.21 -13.61
C VAL A 68 -34.57 -14.14 -13.48
N GLN A 69 -33.91 -15.29 -13.61
CA GLN A 69 -32.47 -15.46 -13.56
C GLN A 69 -31.89 -15.47 -14.97
N PHE A 70 -30.93 -14.59 -15.26
CA PHE A 70 -30.21 -14.51 -16.53
C PHE A 70 -28.81 -15.12 -16.44
N ARG A 71 -28.19 -15.39 -17.58
CA ARG A 71 -26.81 -15.90 -17.64
C ARG A 71 -25.76 -14.90 -17.17
N THR A 72 -25.96 -13.61 -17.46
CA THR A 72 -25.02 -12.55 -17.08
C THR A 72 -25.74 -11.29 -16.62
N GLU A 73 -25.06 -10.48 -15.79
CA GLU A 73 -25.55 -9.16 -15.38
C GLU A 73 -25.78 -8.23 -16.58
N ALA A 74 -24.90 -8.29 -17.58
CA ALA A 74 -25.00 -7.47 -18.79
C ALA A 74 -26.30 -7.73 -19.55
N THR A 75 -26.67 -9.00 -19.73
CA THR A 75 -27.93 -9.40 -20.36
C THR A 75 -29.13 -8.89 -19.56
N ARG A 76 -29.13 -9.08 -18.23
CA ARG A 76 -30.19 -8.57 -17.33
C ARG A 76 -30.35 -7.04 -17.44
N ASN A 77 -29.24 -6.31 -17.51
CA ASN A 77 -29.25 -4.85 -17.60
C ASN A 77 -29.80 -4.36 -18.96
N ASP A 78 -29.43 -5.01 -20.07
CA ASP A 78 -29.96 -4.69 -21.40
C ASP A 78 -31.48 -4.93 -21.47
N VAL A 79 -31.94 -6.07 -20.92
CA VAL A 79 -33.36 -6.41 -20.81
C VAL A 79 -34.13 -5.33 -20.04
N LEU A 80 -33.68 -4.96 -18.84
CA LEU A 80 -34.32 -3.92 -18.04
C LEU A 80 -34.30 -2.55 -18.71
N ALA A 81 -33.23 -2.21 -19.45
CA ALA A 81 -33.15 -0.97 -20.20
C ALA A 81 -34.18 -0.90 -21.32
N LYS A 82 -34.33 -1.99 -22.10
CA LYS A 82 -35.32 -2.11 -23.19
C LYS A 82 -36.76 -2.13 -22.68
N ILE A 83 -37.02 -2.80 -21.56
CA ILE A 83 -38.34 -2.76 -20.90
C ILE A 83 -38.72 -1.33 -20.53
N LYS A 84 -37.77 -0.57 -19.96
CA LYS A 84 -38.00 0.83 -19.54
C LYS A 84 -38.14 1.78 -20.73
N SER A 85 -37.28 1.69 -21.75
CA SER A 85 -37.32 2.57 -22.93
C SER A 85 -38.55 2.27 -23.79
N GLY A 86 -38.89 1.00 -23.99
CA GLY A 86 -40.06 0.55 -24.74
C GLY A 86 -41.39 0.71 -24.00
N LYS A 87 -41.37 1.21 -22.76
CA LYS A 87 -42.53 1.34 -21.85
C LYS A 87 -43.38 0.07 -21.83
N VAL A 88 -42.73 -1.11 -21.77
CA VAL A 88 -43.38 -2.42 -21.95
C VAL A 88 -44.51 -2.66 -20.95
N TYR A 89 -44.41 -2.07 -19.76
CA TYR A 89 -45.47 -2.07 -18.75
C TYR A 89 -46.82 -1.51 -19.24
N ASN A 90 -46.87 -0.71 -20.31
CA ASN A 90 -48.10 -0.22 -20.93
C ASN A 90 -48.62 -1.15 -22.06
N LYS A 91 -47.76 -2.02 -22.61
CA LYS A 91 -48.06 -2.91 -23.73
C LYS A 91 -48.58 -4.29 -23.29
N LEU A 92 -48.47 -4.58 -21.99
CA LEU A 92 -48.87 -5.86 -21.39
C LEU A 92 -50.32 -5.84 -20.87
N GLY A 93 -51.07 -4.76 -21.12
CA GLY A 93 -52.42 -4.53 -20.58
C GLY A 93 -53.45 -5.60 -20.93
N ASP A 94 -53.24 -6.31 -22.05
CA ASP A 94 -54.11 -7.40 -22.49
C ASP A 94 -53.82 -8.74 -21.80
N ILE A 95 -52.68 -8.85 -21.08
CA ILE A 95 -52.19 -10.11 -20.50
C ILE A 95 -52.43 -10.17 -18.99
N VAL A 96 -52.47 -9.01 -18.30
CA VAL A 96 -52.60 -8.98 -16.84
C VAL A 96 -53.43 -7.76 -16.40
N PRO A 97 -54.45 -7.93 -15.55
CA PRO A 97 -55.39 -6.86 -15.18
C PRO A 97 -54.79 -5.81 -14.20
N THR A 98 -53.49 -5.88 -13.93
CA THR A 98 -52.81 -5.07 -12.93
C THR A 98 -51.51 -4.47 -13.42
N LYS A 99 -51.15 -3.34 -12.81
CA LYS A 99 -49.87 -2.68 -13.06
C LYS A 99 -48.71 -3.57 -12.59
N ILE A 100 -47.84 -3.93 -13.52
CA ILE A 100 -46.64 -4.75 -13.28
C ILE A 100 -45.42 -3.86 -13.13
N PHE A 101 -44.53 -4.25 -12.21
CA PHE A 101 -43.27 -3.58 -11.96
C PHE A 101 -42.10 -4.52 -12.25
N PHE A 102 -41.16 -4.03 -13.05
CA PHE A 102 -39.91 -4.70 -13.40
C PHE A 102 -38.77 -4.04 -12.64
N ASN A 103 -38.20 -4.76 -11.68
CA ASN A 103 -37.16 -4.25 -10.79
C ASN A 103 -35.94 -5.18 -10.79
N GLU A 104 -34.79 -4.64 -10.40
CA GLU A 104 -33.65 -5.47 -10.04
C GLU A 104 -34.00 -6.30 -8.80
N TYR A 105 -33.58 -7.57 -8.76
CA TYR A 105 -33.83 -8.38 -7.58
C TYR A 105 -32.92 -7.95 -6.43
N LEU A 106 -33.53 -7.52 -5.32
CA LEU A 106 -32.81 -7.12 -4.12
C LEU A 106 -32.89 -8.18 -3.03
N THR A 107 -31.78 -8.40 -2.33
CA THR A 107 -31.72 -9.20 -1.10
C THR A 107 -32.62 -8.59 -0.01
N ALA A 108 -33.02 -9.39 0.99
CA ALA A 108 -33.88 -8.90 2.08
C ALA A 108 -33.30 -7.67 2.79
N TYR A 109 -31.98 -7.66 2.98
CA TYR A 109 -31.27 -6.50 3.51
C TYR A 109 -31.38 -5.26 2.62
N TYR A 110 -31.11 -5.39 1.32
CA TYR A 110 -31.20 -4.26 0.38
C TYR A 110 -32.63 -3.76 0.20
N LYS A 111 -33.64 -4.63 0.35
CA LYS A 111 -35.06 -4.23 0.40
C LYS A 111 -35.35 -3.36 1.62
N LYS A 112 -34.86 -3.75 2.80
CA LYS A 112 -34.97 -2.93 4.03
C LYS A 112 -34.22 -1.60 3.89
N LEU A 113 -33.01 -1.62 3.32
CA LEU A 113 -32.22 -0.43 3.08
C LEU A 113 -32.91 0.54 2.10
N LEU A 114 -33.52 0.02 1.04
CA LEU A 114 -34.30 0.82 0.10
C LEU A 114 -35.54 1.43 0.75
N TYR A 115 -36.20 0.70 1.66
CA TYR A 115 -37.32 1.21 2.44
C TYR A 115 -36.89 2.40 3.33
N GLU A 116 -35.81 2.25 4.09
CA GLU A 116 -35.26 3.35 4.90
C GLU A 116 -34.81 4.53 4.04
N ALA A 117 -34.19 4.27 2.89
CA ALA A 117 -33.76 5.29 1.96
C ALA A 117 -34.93 6.13 1.41
N LYS A 118 -36.11 5.52 1.22
CA LYS A 118 -37.33 6.24 0.83
C LYS A 118 -37.78 7.20 1.94
N ARG A 119 -37.76 6.76 3.20
CA ARG A 119 -38.08 7.62 4.34
C ARG A 119 -37.13 8.82 4.43
N VAL A 120 -35.82 8.56 4.30
CA VAL A 120 -34.80 9.63 4.31
C VAL A 120 -34.96 10.58 3.12
N LYS A 121 -35.34 10.07 1.94
CA LYS A 121 -35.60 10.91 0.76
C LYS A 121 -36.70 11.94 1.05
N GLU A 122 -37.77 11.51 1.70
CA GLU A 122 -38.91 12.35 2.09
C GLU A 122 -38.51 13.34 3.18
N GLU A 123 -37.89 12.87 4.27
CA GLU A 123 -37.44 13.70 5.39
C GLU A 123 -36.45 14.79 4.96
N LYS A 124 -35.46 14.44 4.12
CA LYS A 124 -34.37 15.34 3.70
C LYS A 124 -34.57 15.98 2.33
N LYS A 125 -35.75 15.81 1.72
CA LYS A 125 -36.13 16.39 0.42
C LYS A 125 -35.15 16.10 -0.73
N TYR A 126 -34.66 14.85 -0.85
CA TYR A 126 -33.85 14.46 -2.00
C TYR A 126 -34.72 14.33 -3.26
N ALA A 127 -34.28 14.89 -4.39
CA ALA A 127 -35.04 14.85 -5.64
C ALA A 127 -35.18 13.44 -6.23
N PHE A 128 -34.11 12.65 -6.24
CA PHE A 128 -34.09 11.33 -6.91
C PHE A 128 -33.57 10.22 -6.00
N LEU A 129 -34.20 9.04 -6.10
CA LEU A 129 -33.79 7.78 -5.45
C LEU A 129 -34.12 6.65 -6.41
N TRP A 130 -33.13 5.82 -6.78
CA TRP A 130 -33.34 4.67 -7.66
C TRP A 130 -32.32 3.57 -7.40
N VAL A 131 -32.57 2.40 -7.97
CA VAL A 131 -31.65 1.24 -7.92
C VAL A 131 -30.99 1.08 -9.28
N LYS A 132 -29.67 0.87 -9.31
CA LYS A 132 -28.92 0.54 -10.52
C LYS A 132 -27.77 -0.41 -10.19
N SER A 133 -27.70 -1.56 -10.86
CA SER A 133 -26.65 -2.58 -10.66
C SER A 133 -26.49 -2.97 -9.18
N GLY A 134 -27.60 -3.30 -8.53
CA GLY A 134 -27.62 -3.71 -7.11
C GLY A 134 -27.29 -2.60 -6.11
N LYS A 135 -27.13 -1.35 -6.55
CA LYS A 135 -26.83 -0.18 -5.70
C LYS A 135 -28.03 0.73 -5.58
N ILE A 136 -28.26 1.25 -4.37
CA ILE A 136 -29.27 2.29 -4.12
C ILE A 136 -28.58 3.65 -4.27
N LEU A 137 -29.05 4.43 -5.24
CA LEU A 137 -28.48 5.71 -5.65
C LEU A 137 -29.45 6.83 -5.30
N LEU A 138 -28.92 7.96 -4.86
CA LEU A 138 -29.66 9.16 -4.51
C LEU A 138 -29.00 10.42 -5.05
N LYS A 139 -29.82 11.44 -5.28
CA LYS A 139 -29.39 12.71 -5.86
C LYS A 139 -30.22 13.83 -5.25
N LYS A 140 -29.57 14.81 -4.61
CA LYS A 140 -30.22 15.86 -3.81
C LYS A 140 -31.03 16.82 -4.70
N THR A 141 -30.40 17.30 -5.75
CA THR A 141 -30.97 18.19 -6.79
C THR A 141 -30.60 17.66 -8.19
N LYS A 142 -31.18 18.24 -9.25
CA LYS A 142 -30.91 17.86 -10.65
C LYS A 142 -29.42 17.98 -11.01
N ASP A 143 -28.69 18.92 -10.41
CA ASP A 143 -27.27 19.20 -10.73
C ASP A 143 -26.29 18.62 -9.69
N SER A 144 -26.79 18.15 -8.55
CA SER A 144 -25.94 17.51 -7.54
C SER A 144 -25.34 16.18 -8.02
N LYS A 145 -24.21 15.78 -7.43
CA LYS A 145 -23.58 14.49 -7.77
C LYS A 145 -24.47 13.32 -7.33
N ILE A 146 -24.40 12.22 -8.07
CA ILE A 146 -25.07 10.98 -7.71
C ILE A 146 -24.30 10.37 -6.54
N GLU A 147 -25.00 10.11 -5.43
CA GLU A 147 -24.47 9.47 -4.23
C GLU A 147 -25.01 8.04 -4.15
N ALA A 148 -24.16 7.08 -3.77
CA ALA A 148 -24.60 5.71 -3.51
C ALA A 148 -24.72 5.49 -2.00
N LEU A 149 -25.80 4.88 -1.54
CA LEU A 149 -25.92 4.44 -0.17
C LEU A 149 -25.02 3.22 0.05
N LEU A 150 -24.00 3.41 0.88
CA LEU A 150 -23.13 2.35 1.38
C LEU A 150 -23.44 2.13 2.85
N CYS A 151 -23.49 0.87 3.26
CA CYS A 151 -23.46 0.52 4.68
C CYS A 151 -22.02 0.18 5.04
N ASN A 152 -21.43 1.02 5.90
CA ASN A 152 -20.12 0.78 6.49
C ASN A 152 -20.33 -0.06 7.74
N ASP A 153 -19.99 -1.34 7.60
CA ASP A 153 -19.91 -2.27 8.72
C ASP A 153 -18.43 -2.44 9.03
N ASP A 154 -18.05 -2.31 10.31
CA ASP A 154 -16.73 -2.73 10.77
C ASP A 154 -16.79 -4.25 11.02
N LEU A 155 -15.85 -4.99 10.42
CA LEU A 155 -15.70 -6.43 10.51
C LEU A 155 -14.42 -6.77 11.26
N LEU A 156 -14.57 -7.43 12.40
CA LEU A 156 -13.48 -7.97 13.19
C LEU A 156 -13.53 -9.49 13.14
N ILE A 157 -12.39 -10.14 12.91
CA ILE A 157 -12.27 -11.59 12.88
C ILE A 157 -11.19 -12.04 13.85
N HIS A 158 -11.47 -13.09 14.62
CA HIS A 158 -10.48 -13.79 15.44
C HIS A 158 -10.41 -15.27 15.08
N VAL A 159 -9.21 -15.83 15.19
CA VAL A 159 -8.98 -17.27 15.20
C VAL A 159 -7.76 -17.62 16.04
N ASN A 160 -7.85 -18.68 16.85
CA ASN A 160 -6.68 -19.34 17.37
C ASN A 160 -6.00 -20.11 16.23
N ILE A 161 -4.82 -19.64 15.82
CA ILE A 161 -4.14 -20.18 14.63
C ILE A 161 -3.31 -21.42 14.96
N ASN A 162 -2.92 -21.63 16.22
CA ASN A 162 -2.13 -22.78 16.68
C ASN A 162 -0.90 -23.00 15.77
N SER A 163 0.04 -22.06 15.83
CA SER A 163 1.19 -21.85 14.93
C SER A 163 0.88 -21.13 13.61
N LEU A 164 1.19 -19.83 13.61
CA LEU A 164 1.10 -18.94 12.45
C LEU A 164 2.02 -19.41 11.31
N LYS A 165 3.26 -19.80 11.64
CA LYS A 165 4.27 -20.22 10.65
C LYS A 165 3.80 -21.38 9.78
N ALA A 166 3.11 -22.36 10.36
CA ALA A 166 2.67 -23.55 9.63
C ALA A 166 1.49 -23.28 8.70
N LYS A 167 0.67 -22.26 9.02
CA LYS A 167 -0.65 -22.03 8.41
C LYS A 167 -0.75 -20.74 7.60
N TRP A 168 0.26 -19.87 7.64
CA TRP A 168 0.26 -18.55 7.00
C TRP A 168 -0.15 -18.59 5.52
N ASP A 169 0.45 -19.47 4.72
CA ASP A 169 0.15 -19.54 3.28
C ASP A 169 -1.31 -19.90 2.99
N GLU A 170 -1.85 -20.88 3.71
CA GLU A 170 -3.25 -21.29 3.57
C GLU A 170 -4.21 -20.19 4.04
N LEU A 171 -3.84 -19.51 5.12
CA LEU A 171 -4.56 -18.38 5.67
C LEU A 171 -4.62 -17.22 4.67
N CYS A 172 -3.50 -16.79 4.08
CA CYS A 172 -3.48 -15.74 3.06
C CYS A 172 -4.39 -16.05 1.87
N ILE A 173 -4.40 -17.30 1.40
CA ILE A 173 -5.26 -17.73 0.30
C ILE A 173 -6.75 -17.65 0.69
N LYS A 174 -7.10 -18.02 1.92
CA LYS A 174 -8.50 -17.93 2.41
C LYS A 174 -8.94 -16.49 2.62
N LEU A 175 -8.08 -15.68 3.22
CA LEU A 175 -8.36 -14.29 3.52
C LEU A 175 -8.38 -13.40 2.27
N GLN A 176 -7.81 -13.82 1.14
CA GLN A 176 -7.75 -13.03 -0.10
C GLN A 176 -9.10 -12.43 -0.52
N SER A 177 -10.21 -13.17 -0.33
CA SER A 177 -11.56 -12.69 -0.69
C SER A 177 -12.23 -11.81 0.38
N VAL A 178 -11.68 -11.80 1.59
CA VAL A 178 -12.24 -11.12 2.78
C VAL A 178 -11.42 -9.89 3.15
N LEU A 179 -10.11 -9.87 2.86
CA LEU A 179 -9.16 -8.80 3.20
C LEU A 179 -9.63 -7.39 2.81
N PRO A 180 -10.25 -7.14 1.63
CA PRO A 180 -10.73 -5.81 1.28
C PRO A 180 -11.85 -5.28 2.21
N TYR A 181 -12.46 -6.16 3.01
CA TYR A 181 -13.61 -5.88 3.86
C TYR A 181 -13.30 -6.04 5.35
N LEU A 182 -12.09 -6.44 5.68
CA LEU A 182 -11.68 -6.74 7.04
C LEU A 182 -11.09 -5.47 7.65
N ASP A 183 -11.52 -5.12 8.86
CA ASP A 183 -11.02 -3.94 9.56
C ASP A 183 -9.98 -4.34 10.60
N VAL A 184 -10.27 -5.42 11.33
CA VAL A 184 -9.35 -5.97 12.35
C VAL A 184 -9.30 -7.49 12.25
N LEU A 185 -8.09 -8.04 12.33
CA LEU A 185 -7.86 -9.48 12.34
C LEU A 185 -6.95 -9.85 13.50
N ILE A 186 -7.39 -10.83 14.30
CA ILE A 186 -6.74 -11.18 15.56
C ILE A 186 -6.37 -12.65 15.53
N PHE A 187 -5.10 -12.94 15.83
CA PHE A 187 -4.59 -14.29 15.99
C PHE A 187 -4.15 -14.53 17.43
N THR A 188 -4.51 -15.69 17.95
CA THR A 188 -3.99 -16.24 19.21
C THR A 188 -3.20 -17.52 18.93
N GLU A 189 -2.26 -17.86 19.82
CA GLU A 189 -1.29 -18.96 19.62
C GLU A 189 -0.50 -18.82 18.30
N ILE A 190 0.09 -17.65 18.10
CA ILE A 190 0.91 -17.40 16.91
C ILE A 190 2.16 -18.30 16.89
N ASP A 191 2.74 -18.63 18.04
CA ASP A 191 3.96 -19.44 18.19
C ASP A 191 5.13 -18.96 17.33
N VAL A 192 5.35 -17.64 17.33
CA VAL A 192 6.46 -16.97 16.65
C VAL A 192 7.18 -16.08 17.65
N ASN A 193 8.51 -15.94 17.53
CA ASN A 193 9.27 -14.97 18.30
C ASN A 193 9.12 -13.55 17.72
N SER A 194 9.48 -12.52 18.50
CA SER A 194 9.36 -11.12 18.08
C SER A 194 10.06 -10.81 16.76
N GLU A 195 11.27 -11.37 16.55
CA GLU A 195 12.04 -11.18 15.32
C GLU A 195 11.32 -11.70 14.06
N LYS A 196 10.72 -12.90 14.13
CA LYS A 196 10.03 -13.51 12.99
C LYS A 196 8.61 -13.00 12.84
N ALA A 197 7.99 -12.47 13.88
CA ALA A 197 6.63 -11.94 13.82
C ALA A 197 6.51 -10.80 12.80
N VAL A 198 7.57 -10.02 12.59
CA VAL A 198 7.64 -8.92 11.62
C VAL A 198 7.56 -9.41 10.16
N CYS A 199 7.88 -10.68 9.89
CA CYS A 199 7.84 -11.26 8.55
C CYS A 199 6.42 -11.61 8.08
N TYR A 200 5.42 -11.55 8.95
CA TYR A 200 4.04 -11.93 8.64
C TYR A 200 3.19 -10.69 8.42
N GLN A 201 3.31 -10.03 7.27
CA GLN A 201 2.60 -8.78 7.02
C GLN A 201 1.38 -8.97 6.12
N LEU A 202 0.38 -8.11 6.34
CA LEU A 202 -0.73 -7.96 5.43
C LEU A 202 -0.70 -6.56 4.77
N GLU A 203 -0.63 -6.47 3.44
CA GLU A 203 -0.80 -5.24 2.66
C GLU A 203 -2.07 -4.48 3.09
N LYS A 204 -1.94 -3.17 3.31
CA LYS A 204 -2.95 -2.25 3.88
C LYS A 204 -3.34 -2.49 5.33
N PHE A 205 -2.62 -3.35 6.04
CA PHE A 205 -2.78 -3.52 7.47
C PHE A 205 -1.50 -3.17 8.19
N HIS A 206 -1.65 -2.50 9.32
CA HIS A 206 -0.63 -2.42 10.35
C HIS A 206 -0.75 -3.65 11.26
N GLN A 207 0.34 -3.96 11.96
CA GLN A 207 0.44 -5.12 12.84
C GLN A 207 1.01 -4.72 14.19
N ILE A 208 0.47 -5.31 15.24
CA ILE A 208 1.07 -5.35 16.58
C ILE A 208 1.04 -6.78 17.10
N SER A 209 2.10 -7.24 17.77
CA SER A 209 2.15 -8.59 18.32
C SER A 209 2.87 -8.65 19.66
N LYS A 210 2.35 -9.51 20.56
CA LYS A 210 2.96 -9.90 21.83
C LYS A 210 3.37 -11.36 21.71
N CYS A 211 4.69 -11.58 21.68
CA CYS A 211 5.30 -12.91 21.49
C CYS A 211 5.91 -13.38 22.82
N ARG A 212 5.85 -14.68 23.11
CA ARG A 212 6.54 -15.25 24.28
C ARG A 212 8.05 -15.37 24.01
N VAL A 213 8.85 -15.11 25.05
CA VAL A 213 10.32 -15.05 24.97
C VAL A 213 10.98 -16.44 24.97
N SER A 214 10.30 -17.48 25.47
CA SER A 214 10.88 -18.82 25.64
C SER A 214 11.02 -19.60 24.33
N LYS A 215 12.15 -20.31 24.15
CA LYS A 215 12.50 -21.15 22.99
C LYS A 215 11.64 -22.43 22.80
N GLY A 216 10.57 -22.60 23.57
CA GLY A 216 9.61 -23.71 23.46
C GLY A 216 8.18 -23.17 23.45
N GLY A 217 7.43 -23.51 22.41
CA GLY A 217 6.21 -22.82 21.95
C GLY A 217 4.94 -23.05 22.78
N GLY A 218 3.92 -22.25 22.46
CA GLY A 218 2.61 -22.22 23.07
C GLY A 218 2.24 -20.80 23.50
N GLY A 219 1.69 -19.99 22.59
CA GLY A 219 0.99 -18.75 22.92
C GLY A 219 1.28 -17.53 22.02
N GLY A 220 1.03 -16.36 22.58
CA GLY A 220 1.16 -15.07 21.90
C GLY A 220 -0.12 -14.61 21.18
N VAL A 221 -0.19 -13.29 20.96
CA VAL A 221 -1.31 -12.60 20.32
C VAL A 221 -0.78 -11.68 19.22
N MET A 222 -1.49 -11.61 18.11
CA MET A 222 -1.19 -10.68 17.02
C MET A 222 -2.47 -10.02 16.53
N VAL A 223 -2.45 -8.71 16.36
CA VAL A 223 -3.56 -7.91 15.86
C VAL A 223 -3.12 -7.19 14.59
N PHE A 224 -3.84 -7.43 13.50
CA PHE A 224 -3.78 -6.61 12.30
C PHE A 224 -4.95 -5.65 12.29
N TYR A 225 -4.72 -4.41 11.88
CA TYR A 225 -5.75 -3.39 11.71
C TYR A 225 -5.52 -2.61 10.42
N ARG A 226 -6.58 -2.21 9.73
CA ARG A 226 -6.49 -1.51 8.45
C ARG A 226 -5.82 -0.13 8.61
N ASP A 227 -5.15 0.32 7.56
CA ASP A 227 -4.33 1.55 7.51
C ASP A 227 -5.10 2.87 7.71
N ASP A 228 -6.43 2.85 7.60
CA ASP A 228 -7.32 3.96 7.90
C ASP A 228 -7.76 4.05 9.38
N PHE A 229 -7.22 3.18 10.24
CA PHE A 229 -7.32 3.30 11.70
C PHE A 229 -6.04 3.87 12.29
N GLU A 230 -6.20 4.89 13.12
CA GLU A 230 -5.18 5.30 14.10
C GLU A 230 -5.21 4.36 15.30
N MET A 231 -4.04 3.97 15.79
CA MET A 231 -3.91 3.03 16.90
C MET A 231 -3.14 3.66 18.06
N GLU A 232 -3.76 3.64 19.23
CA GLU A 232 -3.13 3.94 20.52
C GLU A 232 -2.91 2.63 21.27
N ASN A 233 -1.65 2.28 21.54
CA ASN A 233 -1.32 1.12 22.37
C ASN A 233 -1.43 1.52 23.83
N LEU A 234 -2.31 0.84 24.58
CA LEU A 234 -2.54 1.15 25.99
C LEU A 234 -1.51 0.51 26.92
N CYS A 235 -0.61 -0.32 26.40
CA CYS A 235 0.49 -0.97 27.12
C CYS A 235 0.05 -1.68 28.40
N TYR A 236 -1.18 -2.19 28.43
CA TYR A 236 -1.71 -2.93 29.57
C TYR A 236 -1.39 -4.42 29.44
N ASN A 237 -0.83 -5.01 30.49
CA ASN A 237 -0.51 -6.43 30.55
C ASN A 237 -1.41 -7.14 31.57
N ILE A 238 -1.92 -8.31 31.18
CA ILE A 238 -2.59 -9.26 32.07
C ILE A 238 -1.56 -10.33 32.39
N ASP A 239 -1.21 -10.54 33.66
CA ASP A 239 -0.13 -11.47 34.01
C ASP A 239 -0.51 -12.92 33.70
N GLN A 240 -1.80 -13.25 33.84
CA GLN A 240 -2.33 -14.58 33.54
C GLN A 240 -2.80 -14.76 32.07
N ALA A 241 -2.34 -13.93 31.13
CA ALA A 241 -2.64 -14.10 29.70
C ALA A 241 -1.64 -13.39 28.77
N ASP A 242 -1.50 -13.88 27.55
CA ASP A 242 -0.95 -13.05 26.49
C ASP A 242 -2.05 -12.11 26.01
N ASN A 243 -1.80 -10.81 25.95
CA ASN A 243 -2.82 -9.84 25.59
C ASN A 243 -2.25 -8.63 24.85
N ILE A 244 -3.10 -8.00 24.04
CA ILE A 244 -2.85 -6.72 23.41
C ILE A 244 -4.09 -5.86 23.65
N ALA A 245 -3.91 -4.73 24.33
CA ALA A 245 -4.96 -3.74 24.56
C ALA A 245 -4.68 -2.50 23.70
N VAL A 246 -5.55 -2.24 22.73
CA VAL A 246 -5.40 -1.12 21.79
C VAL A 246 -6.69 -0.34 21.68
N ARG A 247 -6.57 0.97 21.49
CA ARG A 247 -7.67 1.80 21.02
C ARG A 247 -7.48 2.03 19.52
N LEU A 248 -8.47 1.64 18.73
CA LEU A 248 -8.51 1.90 17.29
C LEU A 248 -9.52 3.01 17.02
N THR A 249 -9.06 4.05 16.34
CA THR A 249 -9.86 5.22 15.96
C THR A 249 -9.90 5.31 14.43
N HIS A 250 -11.07 5.16 13.83
CA HIS A 250 -11.19 5.32 12.38
C HIS A 250 -10.93 6.78 12.00
N GLN A 251 -9.98 7.03 11.10
CA GLN A 251 -9.50 8.39 10.77
C GLN A 251 -10.62 9.32 10.30
N VAL A 252 -11.51 8.81 9.44
CA VAL A 252 -12.67 9.52 8.89
C VAL A 252 -13.87 9.55 9.84
N HIS A 253 -14.37 8.38 10.23
CA HIS A 253 -15.65 8.29 10.95
C HIS A 253 -15.53 8.59 12.44
N LYS A 254 -14.29 8.71 12.95
CA LYS A 254 -13.97 8.91 14.36
C LYS A 254 -14.65 7.89 15.28
N THR A 255 -14.98 6.71 14.74
CA THR A 255 -15.43 5.56 15.54
C THR A 255 -14.25 5.03 16.33
N ASN A 256 -14.48 4.81 17.63
CA ASN A 256 -13.45 4.41 18.57
C ASN A 256 -13.78 3.05 19.17
N TRP A 257 -12.89 2.09 18.99
CA TRP A 257 -12.98 0.74 19.52
C TRP A 257 -11.88 0.52 20.54
N LEU A 258 -12.24 0.20 21.79
CA LEU A 258 -11.28 -0.30 22.77
C LEU A 258 -11.26 -1.82 22.70
N ILE A 259 -10.19 -2.37 22.12
CA ILE A 259 -10.05 -3.79 21.85
C ILE A 259 -9.04 -4.41 22.81
N LEU A 260 -9.46 -5.45 23.52
CA LEU A 260 -8.60 -6.37 24.25
C LEU A 260 -8.56 -7.70 23.50
N ALA A 261 -7.48 -7.91 22.75
CA ALA A 261 -7.16 -9.19 22.14
C ALA A 261 -6.41 -10.05 23.16
N ILE A 262 -6.89 -11.26 23.45
CA ILE A 262 -6.36 -12.04 24.58
C ILE A 262 -6.26 -13.54 24.29
N TYR A 263 -5.20 -14.16 24.81
CA TYR A 263 -4.99 -15.59 24.84
C TYR A 263 -4.63 -16.03 26.26
N ARG A 264 -5.47 -16.85 26.88
CA ARG A 264 -5.18 -17.47 28.18
C ARG A 264 -4.79 -18.92 27.97
N SER A 265 -3.62 -19.32 28.45
CA SER A 265 -3.25 -20.74 28.50
C SER A 265 -4.10 -21.49 29.53
N PRO A 266 -4.58 -22.72 29.25
CA PRO A 266 -5.37 -23.49 30.20
C PRO A 266 -4.59 -23.87 31.48
N LYS A 267 -3.25 -23.79 31.45
CA LYS A 267 -2.37 -24.08 32.60
C LYS A 267 -2.33 -22.96 33.64
N LEU A 268 -2.83 -21.76 33.32
CA LEU A 268 -2.75 -20.58 34.18
C LEU A 268 -3.89 -20.53 35.20
N VAL A 269 -3.68 -19.81 36.31
CA VAL A 269 -4.62 -19.78 37.45
C VAL A 269 -5.86 -18.96 37.09
N LEU A 270 -7.03 -19.60 37.14
CA LEU A 270 -8.29 -18.98 36.70
C LEU A 270 -8.70 -17.76 37.55
N ASN A 271 -8.57 -17.84 38.87
CA ASN A 271 -9.02 -16.76 39.76
C ASN A 271 -8.21 -15.47 39.54
N SER A 272 -6.88 -15.58 39.55
CA SER A 272 -5.98 -14.46 39.26
C SER A 272 -6.23 -13.86 37.87
N PHE A 273 -6.51 -14.71 36.87
CA PHE A 273 -6.91 -14.22 35.54
C PHE A 273 -8.19 -13.39 35.56
N LEU A 274 -9.22 -13.86 36.28
CA LEU A 274 -10.48 -13.11 36.38
C LEU A 274 -10.28 -11.79 37.14
N GLU A 275 -9.42 -11.75 38.16
CA GLU A 275 -9.07 -10.53 38.88
C GLU A 275 -8.36 -9.51 37.97
N ASP A 276 -7.34 -9.95 37.21
CA ASP A 276 -6.60 -9.10 36.27
C ASP A 276 -7.53 -8.52 35.18
N VAL A 277 -8.41 -9.35 34.61
CA VAL A 277 -9.38 -8.94 33.60
C VAL A 277 -10.43 -8.00 34.21
N ASN A 278 -10.90 -8.26 35.43
CA ASN A 278 -11.86 -7.41 36.12
C ASN A 278 -11.28 -6.02 36.42
N PHE A 279 -10.02 -5.94 36.83
CA PHE A 279 -9.32 -4.67 37.02
C PHE A 279 -9.18 -3.91 35.69
N TRP A 280 -8.80 -4.60 34.61
CA TRP A 280 -8.75 -3.98 33.28
C TRP A 280 -10.11 -3.45 32.84
N LEU A 281 -11.16 -4.28 32.95
CA LEU A 281 -12.51 -3.91 32.58
C LEU A 281 -12.98 -2.69 33.37
N THR A 282 -12.73 -2.63 34.67
CA THR A 282 -13.07 -1.47 35.52
C THR A 282 -12.46 -0.17 35.01
N ASN A 283 -11.23 -0.20 34.51
CA ASN A 283 -10.54 0.97 33.96
C ASN A 283 -10.99 1.29 32.53
N ALA A 284 -11.18 0.26 31.70
CA ALA A 284 -11.62 0.38 30.30
C ALA A 284 -13.02 0.98 30.20
N THR A 285 -13.95 0.45 30.99
CA THR A 285 -15.36 0.82 31.05
C THR A 285 -15.64 2.22 31.57
N LYS A 286 -14.70 2.81 32.32
CA LYS A 286 -14.72 4.23 32.73
C LYS A 286 -14.31 5.17 31.60
N LYS A 287 -13.45 4.71 30.68
CA LYS A 287 -12.87 5.53 29.61
C LYS A 287 -13.72 5.51 28.33
N THR A 288 -14.49 4.45 28.09
CA THR A 288 -15.36 4.35 26.90
C THR A 288 -16.47 3.32 27.09
N ASP A 289 -17.56 3.52 26.34
CA ASP A 289 -18.68 2.59 26.24
C ASP A 289 -18.49 1.52 25.16
N ASN A 290 -17.52 1.68 24.25
CA ASN A 290 -17.30 0.78 23.11
C ASN A 290 -16.09 -0.13 23.39
N VAL A 291 -16.34 -1.22 24.11
CA VAL A 291 -15.32 -2.19 24.55
C VAL A 291 -15.56 -3.53 23.86
N ILE A 292 -14.50 -4.09 23.27
CA ILE A 292 -14.49 -5.41 22.63
C ILE A 292 -13.40 -6.25 23.30
N MET A 293 -13.78 -7.32 23.99
CA MET A 293 -12.84 -8.34 24.46
C MET A 293 -12.99 -9.59 23.61
N ILE A 294 -11.92 -9.97 22.92
CA ILE A 294 -11.95 -11.00 21.88
C ILE A 294 -10.71 -11.90 21.96
N GLY A 295 -10.90 -13.21 21.82
CA GLY A 295 -9.79 -14.15 21.81
C GLY A 295 -10.11 -15.53 22.38
N ASP A 296 -9.08 -16.35 22.57
CA ASP A 296 -9.21 -17.67 23.18
C ASP A 296 -8.93 -17.59 24.68
N ILE A 297 -10.00 -17.73 25.45
CA ILE A 297 -9.99 -17.57 26.92
C ILE A 297 -9.73 -18.91 27.61
N ASN A 298 -9.85 -20.04 26.88
CA ASN A 298 -9.82 -21.38 27.46
C ASN A 298 -10.82 -21.56 28.63
N ILE A 299 -11.99 -20.91 28.56
CA ILE A 299 -13.13 -21.10 29.46
C ILE A 299 -14.32 -21.56 28.61
N CYS A 300 -14.79 -22.79 28.80
CA CYS A 300 -15.87 -23.34 27.98
C CYS A 300 -17.25 -22.91 28.49
N LEU A 301 -18.01 -22.12 27.70
CA LEU A 301 -19.37 -21.70 28.08
C LEU A 301 -20.37 -22.85 28.21
N LYS A 302 -20.07 -24.02 27.62
CA LYS A 302 -20.92 -25.22 27.71
C LYS A 302 -20.68 -26.05 28.97
N LYS A 303 -19.67 -25.73 29.81
CA LYS A 303 -19.38 -26.43 31.08
C LYS A 303 -19.81 -25.57 32.28
N LYS A 304 -20.77 -26.07 33.08
CA LYS A 304 -21.50 -25.27 34.10
C LYS A 304 -20.66 -24.73 35.28
N SER A 305 -19.60 -25.40 35.74
CA SER A 305 -18.95 -25.01 37.00
C SER A 305 -18.02 -23.80 36.90
N THR A 306 -17.23 -23.68 35.82
CA THR A 306 -16.22 -22.62 35.65
C THR A 306 -16.74 -21.39 34.89
N CYS A 307 -17.77 -21.52 34.07
CA CYS A 307 -18.28 -20.42 33.25
C CYS A 307 -19.04 -19.36 34.05
N VAL A 308 -19.68 -19.74 35.16
CA VAL A 308 -20.55 -18.85 35.95
C VAL A 308 -19.80 -17.64 36.47
N ARG A 309 -18.61 -17.83 37.07
CA ARG A 309 -17.82 -16.71 37.61
C ARG A 309 -17.36 -15.75 36.51
N TYR A 310 -16.94 -16.30 35.37
CA TYR A 310 -16.55 -15.50 34.21
C TYR A 310 -17.73 -14.70 33.63
N VAL A 311 -18.88 -15.33 33.42
CA VAL A 311 -20.09 -14.65 32.91
C VAL A 311 -20.60 -13.59 33.88
N ASN A 312 -20.58 -13.87 35.18
CA ASN A 312 -20.96 -12.89 36.21
C ASN A 312 -20.03 -11.67 36.20
N MET A 313 -18.71 -11.88 36.06
CA MET A 313 -17.75 -10.78 35.89
C MET A 313 -18.06 -9.94 34.64
N LEU A 314 -18.36 -10.57 33.50
CA LEU A 314 -18.74 -9.84 32.28
C LEU A 314 -20.02 -9.01 32.48
N ASN A 315 -21.05 -9.60 33.11
CA ASN A 315 -22.32 -8.95 33.39
C ASN A 315 -22.15 -7.73 34.30
N ASN A 316 -21.29 -7.80 35.31
CA ASN A 316 -20.97 -6.67 36.20
C ASN A 316 -20.40 -5.47 35.45
N HIS A 317 -19.76 -5.69 34.30
CA HIS A 317 -19.20 -4.65 33.42
C HIS A 317 -20.09 -4.33 32.22
N THR A 318 -21.31 -4.90 32.15
CA THR A 318 -22.24 -4.78 31.00
C THR A 318 -21.67 -5.32 29.68
N LEU A 319 -20.76 -6.30 29.74
CA LEU A 319 -20.27 -7.00 28.55
C LEU A 319 -21.18 -8.20 28.25
N VAL A 320 -21.59 -8.31 26.98
CA VAL A 320 -22.44 -9.39 26.48
C VAL A 320 -21.57 -10.41 25.73
N PRO A 321 -21.55 -11.70 26.14
CA PRO A 321 -20.87 -12.77 25.42
C PRO A 321 -21.69 -13.21 24.19
N LEU A 322 -21.18 -12.93 22.99
CA LEU A 322 -21.94 -13.11 21.74
C LEU A 322 -21.81 -14.51 21.13
N ILE A 323 -20.66 -15.17 21.31
CA ILE A 323 -20.42 -16.50 20.75
C ILE A 323 -20.94 -17.57 21.70
N GLN A 324 -21.96 -18.33 21.26
CA GLN A 324 -22.59 -19.40 22.02
C GLN A 324 -22.46 -20.77 21.33
N GLU A 325 -21.90 -20.81 20.12
CA GLU A 325 -21.69 -22.01 19.32
C GLU A 325 -20.32 -22.66 19.62
N TYR A 326 -20.09 -23.89 19.16
CA TYR A 326 -18.78 -24.53 19.32
C TYR A 326 -17.72 -23.85 18.44
N THR A 327 -16.61 -23.44 19.05
CA THR A 327 -15.51 -22.72 18.38
C THR A 327 -14.28 -23.57 18.14
N ARG A 328 -14.18 -24.73 18.82
CA ARG A 328 -13.10 -25.70 18.64
C ARG A 328 -13.64 -27.12 18.56
N GLU A 329 -13.06 -27.92 17.69
CA GLU A 329 -13.27 -29.38 17.70
C GLU A 329 -11.94 -30.11 17.61
N GLU A 330 -11.69 -31.02 18.55
CA GLU A 330 -10.49 -31.85 18.60
C GLU A 330 -10.84 -33.33 18.75
N VAL A 331 -9.92 -34.22 18.34
CA VAL A 331 -10.07 -35.67 18.51
C VAL A 331 -9.20 -36.11 19.68
N LEU A 332 -9.82 -36.48 20.79
CA LEU A 332 -9.17 -36.97 22.00
C LEU A 332 -9.53 -38.45 22.19
N ALA A 333 -8.53 -39.33 22.29
CA ALA A 333 -8.72 -40.77 22.47
C ALA A 333 -9.74 -41.40 21.50
N GLY A 334 -9.73 -40.96 20.23
CA GLY A 334 -10.66 -41.44 19.19
C GLY A 334 -12.03 -40.77 19.15
N ASN A 335 -12.38 -39.97 20.17
CA ASN A 335 -13.65 -39.26 20.25
C ASN A 335 -13.52 -37.79 19.88
N VAL A 336 -14.52 -37.26 19.16
CA VAL A 336 -14.59 -35.83 18.85
C VAL A 336 -15.14 -35.09 20.06
N THR A 337 -14.34 -34.20 20.62
CA THR A 337 -14.80 -33.26 21.65
C THR A 337 -14.97 -31.88 21.03
N LYS A 338 -16.02 -31.17 21.44
CA LYS A 338 -16.31 -29.81 20.99
C LYS A 338 -16.32 -28.87 22.19
N SER A 339 -15.79 -27.67 22.00
CA SER A 339 -15.76 -26.66 23.06
C SER A 339 -16.01 -25.26 22.50
N CYS A 340 -16.56 -24.39 23.34
CA CYS A 340 -16.84 -22.98 23.06
C CYS A 340 -15.90 -22.15 23.93
N ILE A 341 -14.67 -21.94 23.45
CA ILE A 341 -13.58 -21.33 24.22
C ILE A 341 -13.00 -20.07 23.57
N ASP A 342 -13.41 -19.75 22.34
CA ASP A 342 -13.10 -18.50 21.65
C ASP A 342 -14.29 -17.56 21.85
N HIS A 343 -14.06 -16.40 22.47
CA HIS A 343 -15.11 -15.50 22.89
C HIS A 343 -15.04 -14.17 22.16
N ILE A 344 -16.21 -13.58 21.95
CA ILE A 344 -16.38 -12.17 21.59
C ILE A 344 -17.34 -11.60 22.62
N ASN A 345 -16.83 -10.70 23.47
CA ASN A 345 -17.61 -10.03 24.49
C ASN A 345 -17.63 -8.53 24.19
N VAL A 346 -18.81 -7.94 24.14
CA VAL A 346 -18.96 -6.54 23.73
C VAL A 346 -19.74 -5.74 24.76
N ARG A 347 -19.30 -4.50 24.98
CA ARG A 347 -20.10 -3.40 25.51
C ARG A 347 -20.10 -2.32 24.45
N MET A 348 -21.27 -1.83 24.07
CA MET A 348 -21.41 -0.85 22.98
C MET A 348 -22.48 0.17 23.32
N LYS A 349 -22.33 1.41 22.84
CA LYS A 349 -23.40 2.40 22.90
C LYS A 349 -24.63 1.93 22.10
N ARG A 350 -25.82 2.39 22.53
CA ARG A 350 -27.11 2.08 21.88
C ARG A 350 -27.19 2.48 20.41
N GLU A 351 -26.33 3.40 19.96
CA GLU A 351 -26.23 3.82 18.57
C GLU A 351 -25.51 2.80 17.66
N TYR A 352 -25.03 1.66 18.17
CA TYR A 352 -24.39 0.62 17.37
C TYR A 352 -25.20 -0.68 17.38
N ASN A 353 -25.43 -1.22 16.18
CA ASN A 353 -25.88 -2.59 15.99
C ASN A 353 -24.67 -3.51 15.83
N TYR A 354 -24.73 -4.69 16.44
CA TYR A 354 -23.69 -5.70 16.28
C TYR A 354 -24.27 -7.10 16.11
N SER A 355 -23.52 -7.96 15.42
CA SER A 355 -23.84 -9.39 15.29
C SER A 355 -22.56 -10.20 15.26
N SER A 356 -22.63 -11.45 15.71
CA SER A 356 -21.50 -12.38 15.69
C SER A 356 -21.83 -13.66 14.94
N SER A 357 -20.80 -14.38 14.49
CA SER A 357 -20.96 -15.68 13.84
C SER A 357 -19.70 -16.54 13.99
N VAL A 358 -19.87 -17.86 13.96
CA VAL A 358 -18.79 -18.84 13.83
C VAL A 358 -18.69 -19.28 12.37
N ILE A 359 -17.53 -19.05 11.75
CA ILE A 359 -17.29 -19.40 10.35
C ILE A 359 -16.78 -20.85 10.30
N THR A 360 -17.54 -21.71 9.61
CA THR A 360 -17.29 -23.15 9.55
C THR A 360 -16.05 -23.56 8.73
N ASP A 361 -15.48 -22.64 7.96
CA ASP A 361 -14.24 -22.86 7.22
C ASP A 361 -13.02 -22.80 8.16
N LYS A 362 -12.44 -23.96 8.49
CA LYS A 362 -11.27 -24.06 9.37
C LYS A 362 -9.92 -23.77 8.69
N VAL A 363 -8.95 -23.32 9.47
CA VAL A 363 -7.49 -23.32 9.16
C VAL A 363 -6.70 -24.09 10.24
N ALA A 364 -7.20 -24.11 11.46
CA ALA A 364 -6.71 -24.89 12.59
C ALA A 364 -7.84 -25.78 13.16
N ASP A 365 -7.63 -26.38 14.32
CA ASP A 365 -8.66 -27.07 15.10
C ASP A 365 -9.78 -26.12 15.60
N HIS A 366 -9.49 -24.82 15.65
CA HIS A 366 -10.44 -23.74 15.91
C HIS A 366 -11.11 -23.22 14.63
N TYR A 367 -12.36 -22.80 14.79
CA TYR A 367 -13.13 -22.03 13.82
C TYR A 367 -12.81 -20.54 13.96
N PHE A 368 -13.04 -19.76 12.89
CA PHE A 368 -13.01 -18.32 13.02
C PHE A 368 -14.28 -17.84 13.73
N VAL A 369 -14.13 -16.84 14.58
CA VAL A 369 -15.25 -16.08 15.14
C VAL A 369 -15.21 -14.68 14.55
N ALA A 370 -16.37 -14.17 14.15
CA ALA A 370 -16.49 -12.86 13.52
C ALA A 370 -17.46 -11.98 14.31
N LEU A 371 -17.13 -10.69 14.39
CA LEU A 371 -17.97 -9.61 14.90
C LEU A 371 -18.19 -8.61 13.79
N ARG A 372 -19.45 -8.27 13.55
CA ARG A 372 -19.87 -7.15 12.72
C ARG A 372 -20.40 -6.06 13.62
N VAL A 373 -19.97 -4.82 13.41
CA VAL A 373 -20.49 -3.63 14.10
C VAL A 373 -20.91 -2.60 13.05
N SER A 374 -22.06 -1.95 13.26
CA SER A 374 -22.60 -0.94 12.36
C SER A 374 -23.25 0.18 13.16
N LYS A 375 -23.01 1.43 12.79
CA LYS A 375 -23.62 2.58 13.46
C LYS A 375 -25.02 2.85 12.91
N ILE A 376 -26.01 2.97 13.79
CA ILE A 376 -27.40 3.27 13.47
C ILE A 376 -27.50 4.74 13.01
N GLY A 377 -28.07 4.98 11.83
CA GLY A 377 -28.40 6.34 11.36
C GLY A 377 -27.21 7.22 10.98
N ALA A 378 -26.01 6.66 10.80
CA ALA A 378 -24.82 7.44 10.44
C ALA A 378 -25.03 8.21 9.12
N GLN A 379 -25.00 9.55 9.17
CA GLN A 379 -24.68 10.35 8.01
C GLN A 379 -23.22 10.09 7.67
N ILE A 380 -22.98 9.61 6.45
CA ILE A 380 -21.65 9.40 5.92
C ILE A 380 -21.02 10.79 5.73
N PRO A 381 -19.91 11.14 6.41
CA PRO A 381 -19.04 12.21 5.93
C PRO A 381 -18.63 11.84 4.50
N SER A 382 -18.72 12.78 3.57
CA SER A 382 -18.52 12.62 2.13
C SER A 382 -17.09 12.25 1.72
N THR A 383 -16.44 11.31 2.38
CA THR A 383 -15.22 10.67 1.89
C THR A 383 -15.61 9.47 1.05
N LYS A 384 -15.53 9.66 -0.26
CA LYS A 384 -15.61 8.62 -1.27
C LYS A 384 -14.73 7.42 -0.87
N ILE A 385 -15.33 6.29 -0.50
CA ILE A 385 -14.78 4.98 -0.87
C ILE A 385 -15.25 4.68 -2.29
N GLY A 386 -14.94 5.62 -3.19
CA GLY A 386 -14.93 5.38 -4.62
C GLY A 386 -13.53 4.89 -5.00
N PRO A 387 -13.33 4.44 -6.23
CA PRO A 387 -11.98 4.17 -6.68
C PRO A 387 -11.12 5.42 -6.46
N VAL A 388 -9.99 5.26 -5.76
CA VAL A 388 -9.04 6.37 -5.62
C VAL A 388 -8.49 6.60 -7.02
N TYR A 389 -8.71 7.80 -7.56
CA TYR A 389 -8.11 8.18 -8.82
C TYR A 389 -6.81 8.90 -8.52
N LYS A 390 -5.72 8.46 -9.13
CA LYS A 390 -4.44 9.14 -9.07
C LYS A 390 -4.12 9.71 -10.44
N GLU A 391 -3.80 10.99 -10.46
CA GLU A 391 -3.26 11.63 -11.65
C GLU A 391 -1.79 11.24 -11.79
N ILE A 392 -1.42 10.71 -12.95
CA ILE A 392 -0.06 10.28 -13.26
C ILE A 392 0.37 10.83 -14.61
N SER A 393 1.67 11.04 -14.79
CA SER A 393 2.23 11.38 -16.10
C SER A 393 2.14 10.17 -17.04
N ASP A 394 1.59 10.38 -18.25
CA ASP A 394 1.60 9.37 -19.31
C ASP A 394 2.93 9.41 -20.07
N ASN A 395 3.84 8.51 -19.70
CA ASN A 395 5.16 8.42 -20.33
C ASN A 395 5.10 8.14 -21.84
N LYS A 396 4.06 7.46 -22.34
CA LYS A 396 3.92 7.18 -23.79
C LYS A 396 3.53 8.45 -24.53
N LEU A 397 2.61 9.23 -23.99
CA LEU A 397 2.20 10.51 -24.57
C LEU A 397 3.32 11.55 -24.50
N ILE A 398 4.09 11.57 -23.41
CA ILE A 398 5.29 12.41 -23.27
C ILE A 398 6.28 12.09 -24.38
N GLN A 399 6.56 10.80 -24.61
CA GLN A 399 7.46 10.37 -25.66
C GLN A 399 6.99 10.84 -27.04
N GLN A 400 5.71 10.64 -27.37
CA GLN A 400 5.12 11.09 -28.64
C GLN A 400 5.23 12.61 -28.84
N LYS A 401 5.00 13.40 -27.79
CA LYS A 401 5.09 14.86 -27.88
C LYS A 401 6.52 15.36 -27.98
N ILE A 402 7.48 14.69 -27.34
CA ILE A 402 8.91 14.99 -27.51
C ILE A 402 9.31 14.76 -28.98
N GLU A 403 8.89 13.65 -29.58
CA GLU A 403 9.20 13.32 -30.98
C GLU A 403 8.49 14.23 -32.00
N ALA A 404 7.33 14.79 -31.64
CA ALA A 404 6.54 15.65 -32.53
C ALA A 404 7.05 17.09 -32.63
N ILE A 405 7.86 17.55 -31.68
CA ILE A 405 8.42 18.90 -31.69
C ILE A 405 9.70 18.90 -32.54
N ASP A 406 9.81 19.85 -33.45
CA ASP A 406 11.09 20.15 -34.08
C ASP A 406 12.00 20.91 -33.12
N TRP A 407 12.88 20.17 -32.43
CA TRP A 407 13.84 20.77 -31.50
C TRP A 407 15.03 21.41 -32.21
N ALA A 408 15.23 21.13 -33.50
CA ALA A 408 16.33 21.70 -34.26
C ALA A 408 16.05 23.16 -34.65
N SER A 409 14.80 23.50 -34.96
CA SER A 409 14.38 24.87 -35.31
C SER A 409 14.66 25.89 -34.19
N LEU A 410 14.71 25.44 -32.93
CA LEU A 410 15.05 26.29 -31.79
C LEU A 410 16.44 26.93 -31.87
N LYS A 411 17.35 26.35 -32.66
CA LYS A 411 18.66 26.97 -32.91
C LYS A 411 18.54 28.25 -33.73
N ASP A 412 17.58 28.26 -34.66
CA ASP A 412 17.37 29.35 -35.61
C ASP A 412 16.40 30.40 -35.03
N GLU A 413 15.42 29.97 -34.24
CA GLU A 413 14.40 30.83 -33.61
C GLU A 413 14.91 31.64 -32.41
N CYS A 414 15.74 31.05 -31.54
CA CYS A 414 16.09 31.65 -30.25
C CYS A 414 17.28 32.60 -30.27
N MET A 415 17.90 32.82 -31.43
CA MET A 415 19.12 33.64 -31.60
C MET A 415 20.25 33.21 -30.66
N GLU A 416 21.42 33.83 -30.78
CA GLU A 416 22.66 33.41 -30.12
C GLU A 416 22.63 33.48 -28.57
N ASN A 417 21.50 33.71 -27.89
CA ASN A 417 21.45 33.88 -26.44
C ASN A 417 21.17 32.55 -25.68
N PRO A 418 22.08 32.09 -24.80
CA PRO A 418 21.88 30.82 -24.07
C PRO A 418 20.74 30.87 -23.05
N GLN A 419 20.40 32.04 -22.47
CA GLN A 419 19.28 32.19 -21.53
C GLN A 419 17.94 31.91 -22.23
N GLN A 420 17.69 32.59 -23.36
CA GLN A 420 16.44 32.46 -24.12
C GLN A 420 16.25 31.03 -24.63
N LEU A 421 17.31 30.42 -25.17
CA LEU A 421 17.27 29.04 -25.64
C LEU A 421 16.94 28.06 -24.51
N TYR A 422 17.51 28.24 -23.32
CA TYR A 422 17.22 27.40 -22.17
C TYR A 422 15.78 27.55 -21.66
N GLU A 423 15.26 28.79 -21.63
CA GLU A 423 13.87 29.08 -21.25
C GLU A 423 12.88 28.41 -22.22
N GLU A 424 13.12 28.49 -23.52
CA GLU A 424 12.26 27.85 -24.53
C GLU A 424 12.26 26.32 -24.41
N ILE A 425 13.42 25.69 -24.19
CA ILE A 425 13.51 24.26 -23.91
C ILE A 425 12.65 23.91 -22.69
N THR A 426 12.78 24.69 -21.61
CA THR A 426 12.07 24.48 -20.34
C THR A 426 10.56 24.66 -20.52
N ASN A 427 10.13 25.70 -21.24
CA ASN A 427 8.72 25.99 -21.54
C ASN A 427 8.07 24.86 -22.34
N LYS A 428 8.74 24.35 -23.39
CA LYS A 428 8.24 23.21 -24.16
C LYS A 428 8.11 21.96 -23.29
N PHE A 429 9.09 21.65 -22.45
CA PHE A 429 8.98 20.51 -21.51
C PHE A 429 7.84 20.67 -20.50
N ASN A 430 7.68 21.86 -19.92
CA ASN A 430 6.60 22.15 -18.99
C ASN A 430 5.22 21.97 -19.65
N ASN A 431 5.05 22.44 -20.88
CA ASN A 431 3.83 22.22 -21.67
C ASN A 431 3.59 20.71 -21.92
N ILE A 432 4.63 19.97 -22.32
CA ILE A 432 4.53 18.50 -22.51
C ILE A 432 4.05 17.83 -21.21
N TYR A 433 4.60 18.19 -20.06
CA TYR A 433 4.23 17.58 -18.78
C TYR A 433 2.81 17.93 -18.35
N GLU A 434 2.40 19.19 -18.49
CA GLU A 434 1.05 19.64 -18.15
C GLU A 434 0.00 18.97 -19.02
N THR A 435 0.24 18.87 -20.32
CA THR A 435 -0.71 18.32 -21.29
C THR A 435 -0.64 16.78 -21.40
N SER A 436 0.22 16.11 -20.64
CA SER A 436 0.39 14.64 -20.68
C SER A 436 0.03 13.95 -19.36
N LYS A 437 -0.88 14.55 -18.60
CA LYS A 437 -1.43 13.96 -17.38
C LYS A 437 -2.59 13.04 -17.73
N LYS A 438 -2.66 11.88 -17.09
CA LYS A 438 -3.80 10.97 -17.16
C LYS A 438 -4.30 10.60 -15.78
N THR A 439 -5.62 10.49 -15.67
CA THR A 439 -6.26 10.02 -14.44
C THR A 439 -6.40 8.50 -14.51
N ILE A 440 -5.70 7.79 -13.62
CA ILE A 440 -5.87 6.34 -13.49
C ILE A 440 -6.67 6.01 -12.23
N GLN A 441 -7.52 4.99 -12.36
CA GLN A 441 -8.13 4.35 -11.22
C GLN A 441 -7.09 3.48 -10.51
N VAL A 442 -6.76 3.81 -9.25
CA VAL A 442 -6.00 2.92 -8.38
C VAL A 442 -6.88 1.71 -8.11
N ARG A 443 -6.56 0.60 -8.77
CA ARG A 443 -7.19 -0.69 -8.47
C ARG A 443 -6.58 -1.20 -7.18
N ASP A 444 -7.43 -1.73 -6.30
CA ASP A 444 -6.93 -2.53 -5.17
C ASP A 444 -6.05 -3.63 -5.73
N ASN A 445 -4.78 -3.64 -5.31
CA ASN A 445 -3.91 -4.79 -5.53
C ASN A 445 -4.64 -5.98 -4.91
N LYS A 446 -5.24 -6.83 -5.76
CA LYS A 446 -5.56 -8.19 -5.33
C LYS A 446 -4.24 -8.76 -4.87
N TYR A 447 -4.19 -9.26 -3.64
CA TYR A 447 -3.05 -10.04 -3.14
C TYR A 447 -2.59 -10.99 -4.22
N HIS A 448 -1.50 -10.65 -4.88
CA HIS A 448 -0.95 -11.49 -5.91
C HIS A 448 0.00 -12.40 -5.17
N THR A 449 -0.38 -13.66 -4.98
CA THR A 449 0.57 -14.72 -4.64
C THR A 449 1.07 -15.26 -5.98
N PRO A 450 2.12 -14.69 -6.61
CA PRO A 450 2.50 -15.01 -7.99
C PRO A 450 2.88 -16.47 -8.22
N TRP A 451 3.19 -17.21 -7.16
CA TRP A 451 3.44 -18.65 -7.21
C TRP A 451 2.17 -19.52 -7.15
N VAL A 452 0.97 -18.96 -6.93
CA VAL A 452 -0.29 -19.73 -6.87
C VAL A 452 -0.96 -19.74 -8.24
N ASN A 453 -0.76 -20.83 -8.98
CA ASN A 453 -1.43 -21.09 -10.25
C ASN A 453 -2.78 -21.82 -10.07
N GLN A 454 -3.54 -21.96 -11.17
CA GLN A 454 -4.87 -22.59 -11.14
C GLN A 454 -4.82 -24.04 -10.63
N ARG A 455 -3.75 -24.78 -10.95
CA ARG A 455 -3.56 -26.15 -10.43
C ARG A 455 -3.51 -26.17 -8.91
N VAL A 456 -2.72 -25.29 -8.29
CA VAL A 456 -2.64 -25.20 -6.81
C VAL A 456 -4.02 -24.91 -6.21
N LYS A 457 -4.81 -24.02 -6.83
CA LYS A 457 -6.18 -23.71 -6.36
C LYS A 457 -7.10 -24.93 -6.42
N ASN A 458 -7.10 -25.66 -7.54
CA ASN A 458 -7.93 -26.85 -7.70
C ASN A 458 -7.59 -27.94 -6.66
N GLU A 459 -6.29 -28.15 -6.39
CA GLU A 459 -5.83 -29.14 -5.41
C GLU A 459 -6.18 -28.75 -3.97
N ILE A 460 -6.18 -27.43 -3.66
CA ILE A 460 -6.68 -26.89 -2.39
C ILE A 460 -8.19 -27.13 -2.26
N GLU A 461 -8.96 -26.93 -3.32
CA GLU A 461 -10.40 -27.23 -3.30
C GLU A 461 -10.68 -28.72 -3.09
N LEU A 462 -9.94 -29.60 -3.78
CA LEU A 462 -10.05 -31.04 -3.57
C LEU A 462 -9.72 -31.44 -2.13
N LYS A 463 -8.65 -30.87 -1.55
CA LYS A 463 -8.30 -31.04 -0.13
C LYS A 463 -9.48 -30.67 0.77
N ARG A 464 -10.17 -29.56 0.48
CA ARG A 464 -11.34 -29.10 1.25
C ARG A 464 -12.54 -30.04 1.10
N ARG A 465 -12.82 -30.52 -0.12
CA ARG A 465 -13.90 -31.48 -0.37
C ARG A 465 -13.67 -32.77 0.42
N LEU A 466 -12.46 -33.33 0.35
CA LEU A 466 -12.11 -34.55 1.09
C LEU A 466 -12.18 -34.35 2.61
N LEU A 467 -11.78 -33.18 3.11
CA LEU A 467 -11.95 -32.84 4.53
C LEU A 467 -13.43 -32.86 4.94
N ARG A 468 -14.31 -32.24 4.15
CA ARG A 468 -15.77 -32.22 4.40
C ARG A 468 -16.35 -33.63 4.34
N THR A 469 -15.96 -34.45 3.37
CA THR A 469 -16.41 -35.84 3.25
C THR A 469 -16.03 -36.68 4.47
N TRP A 470 -14.80 -36.54 4.97
CA TRP A 470 -14.38 -37.20 6.21
C TRP A 470 -15.13 -36.64 7.44
N GLN A 471 -15.33 -35.32 7.52
CA GLN A 471 -16.07 -34.71 8.63
C GLN A 471 -17.53 -35.20 8.72
N ASN A 472 -18.15 -35.50 7.59
CA ASN A 472 -19.51 -36.03 7.51
C ASN A 472 -19.59 -37.53 7.89
N ASN A 473 -18.48 -38.28 7.81
CA ASN A 473 -18.41 -39.68 8.22
C ASN A 473 -17.05 -40.00 8.87
N LYS A 474 -16.94 -39.66 10.15
CA LYS A 474 -15.66 -39.62 10.89
C LYS A 474 -15.07 -41.00 11.18
N ASN A 475 -15.87 -42.07 11.12
CA ASN A 475 -15.43 -43.46 11.33
C ASN A 475 -14.77 -44.06 10.06
N ASN A 476 -14.83 -43.36 8.94
CA ASN A 476 -14.24 -43.81 7.69
C ASN A 476 -12.74 -43.43 7.63
N LEU A 477 -11.88 -44.35 8.10
CA LEU A 477 -10.42 -44.21 8.07
C LEU A 477 -9.85 -44.03 6.65
N PHE A 478 -10.51 -44.59 5.64
CA PHE A 478 -10.11 -44.45 4.24
C PHE A 478 -10.22 -42.98 3.76
N ASN A 479 -11.29 -42.27 4.14
CA ASN A 479 -11.45 -40.84 3.82
C ASN A 479 -10.41 -39.98 4.56
N LEU A 480 -10.04 -40.35 5.80
CA LEU A 480 -8.97 -39.68 6.54
C LEU A 480 -7.61 -39.83 5.83
N GLU A 481 -7.29 -41.03 5.35
CA GLU A 481 -6.06 -41.26 4.58
C GLU A 481 -6.02 -40.47 3.28
N ARG A 482 -7.12 -40.45 2.52
CA ARG A 482 -7.22 -39.64 1.29
C ARG A 482 -7.01 -38.17 1.56
N TYR A 483 -7.63 -37.64 2.62
CA TYR A 483 -7.40 -36.26 3.05
C TYR A 483 -5.93 -36.01 3.42
N LYS A 484 -5.29 -36.90 4.21
CA LYS A 484 -3.88 -36.77 4.60
C LYS A 484 -2.95 -36.78 3.37
N LYS A 485 -3.16 -37.69 2.42
CA LYS A 485 -2.41 -37.75 1.15
C LYS A 485 -2.58 -36.45 0.36
N GLN A 486 -3.81 -35.98 0.19
CA GLN A 486 -4.10 -34.73 -0.53
C GLN A 486 -3.51 -33.49 0.16
N ARG A 487 -3.57 -33.41 1.49
CA ARG A 487 -2.95 -32.33 2.28
C ARG A 487 -1.44 -32.26 2.04
N ASN A 488 -0.77 -33.41 2.08
CA ASN A 488 0.68 -33.49 1.86
C ASN A 488 1.02 -33.11 0.41
N LEU A 489 0.23 -33.55 -0.57
CA LEU A 489 0.36 -33.15 -1.98
C LEU A 489 0.27 -31.62 -2.14
N VAL A 490 -0.77 -30.98 -1.61
CA VAL A 490 -0.97 -29.53 -1.67
C VAL A 490 0.22 -28.79 -1.04
N THR A 491 0.69 -29.24 0.12
CA THR A 491 1.84 -28.65 0.82
C THR A 491 3.10 -28.70 -0.05
N ASN A 492 3.37 -29.86 -0.67
CA ASN A 492 4.53 -30.04 -1.55
C ASN A 492 4.40 -29.24 -2.85
N LEU A 493 3.20 -29.14 -3.41
CA LEU A 493 2.93 -28.32 -4.59
C LEU A 493 3.18 -26.83 -4.31
N ILE A 494 2.71 -26.28 -3.19
CA ILE A 494 2.96 -24.89 -2.82
C ILE A 494 4.46 -24.64 -2.66
N LYS A 495 5.18 -25.51 -1.95
CA LYS A 495 6.65 -25.42 -1.80
C LYS A 495 7.37 -25.46 -3.15
N LYS A 496 6.97 -26.37 -4.05
CA LYS A 496 7.53 -26.50 -5.40
C LYS A 496 7.30 -25.24 -6.22
N GLN A 497 6.08 -24.70 -6.22
CA GLN A 497 5.76 -23.50 -7.00
C GLN A 497 6.49 -22.26 -6.48
N LYS A 498 6.63 -22.11 -5.16
CA LYS A 498 7.47 -21.05 -4.58
C LYS A 498 8.91 -21.12 -5.08
N ARG A 499 9.53 -22.30 -5.04
CA ARG A 499 10.90 -22.51 -5.54
C ARG A 499 11.05 -22.16 -7.02
N ILE A 500 10.12 -22.61 -7.85
CA ILE A 500 10.13 -22.32 -9.30
C ILE A 500 10.02 -20.82 -9.56
N TYR A 501 9.09 -20.15 -8.87
CA TYR A 501 8.92 -18.70 -9.02
C TYR A 501 10.17 -17.94 -8.58
N THR A 502 10.70 -18.22 -7.39
CA THR A 502 11.91 -17.58 -6.87
C THR A 502 13.09 -17.78 -7.82
N TYR A 503 13.32 -19.01 -8.28
CA TYR A 503 14.39 -19.32 -9.25
C TYR A 503 14.22 -18.53 -10.56
N LYS A 504 12.99 -18.49 -11.11
CA LYS A 504 12.71 -17.75 -12.34
C LYS A 504 13.04 -16.27 -12.21
N VAL A 505 12.60 -15.63 -11.13
CA VAL A 505 12.81 -14.20 -10.90
C VAL A 505 14.30 -13.86 -10.70
N PHE A 506 15.06 -14.71 -10.00
CA PHE A 506 16.51 -14.52 -9.88
C PHE A 506 17.27 -14.81 -11.17
N LYS A 507 16.84 -15.81 -11.95
CA LYS A 507 17.42 -16.11 -13.26
C LYS A 507 17.23 -14.94 -14.22
N GLU A 508 16.05 -14.31 -14.23
CA GLU A 508 15.76 -13.12 -15.03
C GLU A 508 16.59 -11.90 -14.61
N ALA A 509 16.97 -11.80 -13.34
CA ALA A 509 17.84 -10.74 -12.81
C ALA A 509 19.35 -11.05 -12.92
N SER A 510 19.72 -12.22 -13.44
CA SER A 510 21.12 -12.64 -13.58
C SER A 510 21.93 -11.67 -14.44
N GLY A 511 23.16 -11.36 -14.03
CA GLY A 511 24.01 -10.35 -14.68
C GLY A 511 23.64 -8.90 -14.35
N ASN A 512 22.52 -8.64 -13.65
CA ASN A 512 22.15 -7.31 -13.17
C ASN A 512 22.18 -7.25 -11.63
N MET A 513 23.34 -6.85 -11.09
CA MET A 513 23.55 -6.78 -9.64
C MET A 513 22.55 -5.84 -8.95
N LYS A 514 22.12 -4.75 -9.60
CA LYS A 514 21.13 -3.82 -9.05
C LYS A 514 19.75 -4.46 -8.92
N GLN A 515 19.30 -5.18 -9.95
CA GLN A 515 18.03 -5.92 -9.90
C GLN A 515 18.10 -7.07 -8.90
N THR A 516 19.22 -7.80 -8.85
CA THR A 516 19.45 -8.88 -7.87
C THR A 516 19.36 -8.35 -6.44
N TRP A 517 20.05 -7.25 -6.13
CA TRP A 517 19.94 -6.61 -4.82
C TRP A 517 18.54 -6.07 -4.53
N SER A 518 17.83 -5.57 -5.55
CA SER A 518 16.43 -5.17 -5.38
C SER A 518 15.55 -6.37 -5.00
N LEU A 519 15.74 -7.54 -5.62
CA LEU A 519 15.01 -8.76 -5.28
C LEU A 519 15.32 -9.24 -3.87
N ILE A 520 16.61 -9.25 -3.51
CA ILE A 520 17.06 -9.61 -2.16
C ILE A 520 16.46 -8.66 -1.12
N ASN A 521 16.53 -7.34 -1.34
CA ASN A 521 15.93 -6.36 -0.44
C ASN A 521 14.42 -6.53 -0.32
N ASN A 522 13.71 -6.82 -1.42
CA ASN A 522 12.27 -7.11 -1.38
C ASN A 522 11.96 -8.39 -0.60
N MET A 523 12.76 -9.45 -0.73
CA MET A 523 12.57 -10.71 0.00
C MET A 523 12.92 -10.60 1.48
N MET A 524 13.86 -9.73 1.82
CA MET A 524 14.19 -9.38 3.21
C MET A 524 13.24 -8.31 3.79
N ASP A 525 12.23 -7.90 3.01
CA ASP A 525 11.24 -6.88 3.36
C ASP A 525 11.88 -5.58 3.87
N ARG A 526 13.07 -5.25 3.32
CA ARG A 526 13.69 -3.94 3.54
C ARG A 526 12.80 -2.95 2.81
N LYS A 527 12.03 -2.17 3.58
CA LYS A 527 11.11 -1.15 3.06
C LYS A 527 11.77 -0.38 1.93
N LYS A 528 11.02 -0.14 0.84
CA LYS A 528 11.40 0.88 -0.13
C LYS A 528 11.66 2.17 0.64
N LYS A 529 12.74 2.87 0.31
CA LYS A 529 13.01 4.18 0.92
C LYS A 529 11.78 5.05 0.70
N ASP A 530 11.17 5.47 1.80
CA ASP A 530 10.09 6.44 1.76
C ASP A 530 10.59 7.71 1.06
N PRO A 531 9.73 8.45 0.34
CA PRO A 531 10.07 9.77 -0.18
C PRO A 531 10.72 10.62 0.91
N ILE A 532 11.70 11.44 0.53
CA ILE A 532 12.44 12.27 1.51
C ILE A 532 11.50 13.15 2.33
N GLU A 533 10.43 13.66 1.72
CA GLU A 533 9.37 14.42 2.37
C GLU A 533 8.71 13.63 3.50
N ASP A 534 8.32 12.38 3.26
CA ASP A 534 7.66 11.53 4.25
C ASP A 534 8.62 11.15 5.39
N VAL A 535 9.89 10.92 5.07
CA VAL A 535 10.95 10.69 6.06
C VAL A 535 11.11 11.91 6.96
N LEU A 536 11.15 13.13 6.40
CA LEU A 536 11.29 14.35 7.17
C LEU A 536 10.07 14.62 8.04
N LYS A 537 8.85 14.47 7.51
CA LYS A 537 7.61 14.61 8.28
C LYS A 537 7.59 13.67 9.48
N LYS A 538 8.01 12.41 9.27
CA LYS A 538 8.09 11.41 10.33
C LYS A 538 9.14 11.75 11.38
N ASN A 539 10.34 12.12 10.94
CA ASN A 539 11.47 12.35 11.85
C ASN A 539 11.29 13.62 12.70
N PHE A 540 10.72 14.68 12.13
CA PHE A 540 10.49 15.96 12.80
C PHE A 540 9.04 16.15 13.28
N GLN A 541 8.18 15.15 13.10
CA GLN A 541 6.78 15.13 13.55
C GLN A 541 5.98 16.37 13.12
N THR A 542 6.21 16.86 11.91
CA THR A 542 5.56 18.06 11.36
C THR A 542 5.09 17.83 9.93
N ASN A 543 3.96 18.41 9.55
CA ASN A 543 3.49 18.45 8.16
C ASN A 543 3.88 19.75 7.43
N ASP A 544 4.41 20.73 8.14
CA ASP A 544 4.87 21.99 7.57
C ASP A 544 6.30 21.85 7.03
N LEU A 545 6.39 21.37 5.79
CA LEU A 545 7.66 21.19 5.09
C LEU A 545 8.34 22.52 4.72
N LEU A 546 7.58 23.62 4.56
CA LEU A 546 8.15 24.90 4.16
C LEU A 546 8.99 25.47 5.31
N THR A 547 8.40 25.55 6.50
CA THR A 547 9.12 26.02 7.69
C THR A 547 10.31 25.11 8.01
N LEU A 548 10.12 23.79 7.93
CA LEU A 548 11.21 22.84 8.16
C LEU A 548 12.36 23.02 7.15
N SER A 549 12.04 23.24 5.87
CA SER A 549 13.05 23.49 4.82
C SER A 549 13.85 24.77 5.08
N ASN A 550 13.17 25.84 5.50
CA ASN A 550 13.83 27.10 5.87
C ASN A 550 14.74 26.93 7.09
N GLN A 551 14.33 26.14 8.08
CA GLN A 551 15.17 25.81 9.24
C GLN A 551 16.42 25.03 8.84
N PHE A 552 16.29 24.02 7.97
CA PHE A 552 17.43 23.29 7.42
C PHE A 552 18.39 24.22 6.67
N ASN A 553 17.85 25.07 5.80
CA ASN A 553 18.65 26.01 5.02
C ASN A 553 19.46 26.95 5.94
N LYS A 554 18.80 27.55 6.94
CA LYS A 554 19.45 28.39 7.93
C LYS A 554 20.55 27.62 8.68
N LYS A 555 20.25 26.42 9.17
CA LYS A 555 21.21 25.56 9.89
C LYS A 555 22.45 25.27 9.04
N PHE A 556 22.29 24.94 7.76
CA PHE A 556 23.42 24.66 6.87
C PHE A 556 24.27 25.90 6.60
N ILE A 557 23.65 27.06 6.39
CA ILE A 557 24.36 28.34 6.21
C ILE A 557 25.12 28.72 7.47
N ASP A 558 24.47 28.69 8.64
CA ASP A 558 25.06 29.04 9.93
C ASP A 558 26.28 28.15 10.23
N GLN A 559 26.22 26.86 9.89
CA GLN A 559 27.36 25.95 10.04
C GLN A 559 28.57 26.38 9.19
N ILE A 560 28.35 26.74 7.92
CA ILE A 560 29.44 27.18 7.02
C ILE A 560 30.05 28.50 7.52
N VAL A 561 29.20 29.46 7.92
CA VAL A 561 29.66 30.75 8.45
C VAL A 561 30.52 30.56 9.70
N ASN A 562 30.06 29.73 10.65
CA ASN A 562 30.81 29.43 11.87
C ASN A 562 32.15 28.74 11.57
N ILE A 563 32.20 27.84 10.59
CA ILE A 563 33.48 27.22 10.16
C ILE A 563 34.41 28.30 9.64
N LYS A 564 33.95 29.17 8.73
CA LYS A 564 34.78 30.25 8.16
C LYS A 564 35.30 31.21 9.22
N LEU A 565 34.48 31.57 10.21
CA LEU A 565 34.88 32.45 11.31
C LEU A 565 35.89 31.81 12.26
N ASN A 566 35.75 30.52 12.54
CA ASN A 566 36.61 29.79 13.47
C ASN A 566 37.91 29.28 12.84
N ASN A 567 37.99 29.26 11.50
CA ASN A 567 39.17 28.79 10.76
C ASN A 567 40.24 29.89 10.62
N GLN A 568 40.56 30.56 11.72
CA GLN A 568 41.66 31.54 11.85
C GLN A 568 42.98 30.80 12.11
N GLY A 569 43.31 29.80 11.28
CA GLY A 569 44.63 29.17 11.34
C GLY A 569 45.73 30.23 11.24
N PRO A 570 46.96 29.92 11.70
CA PRO A 570 48.07 30.88 11.60
C PRO A 570 48.18 31.37 10.14
N GLU A 571 48.40 32.67 9.95
CA GLU A 571 48.70 33.24 8.64
C GLU A 571 49.97 32.58 8.10
N MET A 572 49.80 31.50 7.36
CA MET A 572 50.88 30.89 6.63
C MET A 572 51.08 31.72 5.37
N SER A 573 52.18 32.47 5.33
CA SER A 573 52.71 33.06 4.10
C SER A 573 53.27 31.94 3.21
N VAL A 574 52.43 31.02 2.74
CA VAL A 574 52.87 30.10 1.69
C VAL A 574 52.80 30.85 0.39
N SER A 575 53.95 31.04 -0.25
CA SER A 575 54.02 31.52 -1.61
C SER A 575 53.25 30.53 -2.49
N MET A 576 52.20 30.97 -3.16
CA MET A 576 51.42 30.08 -4.03
C MET A 576 52.26 29.47 -5.17
N ASN A 577 53.41 30.08 -5.49
CA ASN A 577 54.37 29.56 -6.47
C ASN A 577 55.05 28.25 -6.03
N ASP A 578 54.96 27.85 -4.75
CA ASP A 578 55.65 26.66 -4.24
C ASP A 578 54.94 25.34 -4.59
N PHE A 579 53.69 25.39 -5.08
CA PHE A 579 52.86 24.21 -5.35
C PHE A 579 52.50 23.97 -6.83
N VAL A 580 52.82 24.91 -7.73
CA VAL A 580 52.58 24.74 -9.17
C VAL A 580 53.93 24.48 -9.84
N PRO A 581 54.12 23.36 -10.55
CA PRO A 581 55.37 23.10 -11.26
C PRO A 581 55.73 24.28 -12.17
N GLN A 582 57.00 24.73 -12.12
CA GLN A 582 57.54 25.87 -12.90
C GLN A 582 57.43 25.69 -14.43
N SER A 583 56.91 24.55 -14.91
CA SER A 583 56.90 24.10 -16.30
C SER A 583 55.56 24.22 -17.04
N CYS A 584 54.53 24.87 -16.49
CA CYS A 584 53.26 25.09 -17.18
C CYS A 584 53.36 26.19 -18.26
N TYR A 585 53.96 25.90 -19.41
CA TYR A 585 54.09 26.84 -20.55
C TYR A 585 52.87 26.88 -21.48
N SER A 586 51.81 26.09 -21.24
CA SER A 586 50.62 26.07 -22.09
C SER A 586 49.38 26.48 -21.33
N THR A 587 48.79 27.63 -21.68
CA THR A 587 47.50 28.06 -21.13
C THR A 587 46.41 27.08 -21.54
N MET A 588 45.56 26.65 -20.59
CA MET A 588 44.41 25.82 -20.89
C MET A 588 43.35 26.63 -21.66
N TYR A 589 42.97 26.15 -22.85
CA TYR A 589 41.82 26.70 -23.60
C TYR A 589 40.63 25.75 -23.54
N LEU A 590 39.46 26.27 -23.19
CA LEU A 590 38.21 25.51 -23.27
C LEU A 590 37.77 25.38 -24.72
N ARG A 591 37.85 24.16 -25.26
CA ARG A 591 37.37 23.87 -26.60
C ARG A 591 35.83 23.76 -26.63
N LYS A 592 35.25 24.13 -27.76
CA LYS A 592 33.82 23.89 -28.05
C LYS A 592 33.48 22.40 -27.98
N ALA A 593 32.29 22.11 -27.47
CA ALA A 593 31.71 20.78 -27.46
C ALA A 593 31.35 20.31 -28.87
N ARG A 594 31.71 19.07 -29.19
CA ARG A 594 31.25 18.35 -30.39
C ARG A 594 30.06 17.48 -30.00
N MET A 595 29.20 17.16 -30.97
CA MET A 595 28.07 16.24 -30.76
C MET A 595 28.52 14.87 -30.22
N ALA A 596 29.71 14.40 -30.62
CA ALA A 596 30.31 13.17 -30.11
C ALA A 596 30.63 13.24 -28.60
N ASP A 597 31.09 14.40 -28.11
CA ASP A 597 31.37 14.63 -26.68
C ASP A 597 30.08 14.52 -25.87
N ILE A 598 29.04 15.24 -26.32
CA ILE A 598 27.72 15.25 -25.65
C ILE A 598 27.09 13.86 -25.67
N ASN A 599 27.20 13.11 -26.78
CA ASN A 599 26.71 11.73 -26.85
C ASN A 599 27.41 10.82 -25.83
N LEU A 600 28.75 10.93 -25.71
CA LEU A 600 29.52 10.14 -24.75
C LEU A 600 29.13 10.48 -23.30
N ILE A 601 28.97 11.78 -23.01
CA ILE A 601 28.54 12.28 -21.71
C ILE A 601 27.14 11.73 -21.36
N LEU A 602 26.15 11.92 -22.24
CA LEU A 602 24.77 11.44 -22.02
C LEU A 602 24.68 9.92 -21.91
N LYS A 603 25.51 9.17 -22.66
CA LYS A 603 25.56 7.69 -22.59
C LYS A 603 26.00 7.19 -21.21
N ASN A 604 26.92 7.90 -20.57
CA ASN A 604 27.51 7.49 -19.29
C ASN A 604 26.81 8.11 -18.08
N MET A 605 25.89 9.05 -18.29
CA MET A 605 25.14 9.69 -17.21
C MET A 605 24.06 8.78 -16.63
N LYS A 606 23.93 8.84 -15.30
CA LYS A 606 22.85 8.18 -14.57
C LYS A 606 21.57 9.02 -14.70
N LYS A 607 20.43 8.35 -14.79
CA LYS A 607 19.12 9.01 -14.69
C LYS A 607 18.92 9.46 -13.23
N THR A 608 19.00 10.76 -12.98
CA THR A 608 18.84 11.38 -11.66
C THR A 608 17.44 11.99 -11.48
N GLY A 609 17.16 12.54 -10.30
CA GLY A 609 15.98 13.36 -10.07
C GLY A 609 15.95 14.62 -10.95
N LYS A 610 14.81 15.30 -10.94
CA LYS A 610 14.60 16.57 -11.66
C LYS A 610 15.43 17.68 -11.03
N GLY A 611 15.89 18.63 -11.85
CA GLY A 611 16.42 19.91 -11.36
C GLY A 611 15.29 20.87 -11.02
N ILE A 612 15.63 22.15 -10.81
CA ILE A 612 14.66 23.22 -10.63
C ILE A 612 13.77 23.42 -11.88
N ASP A 613 14.30 23.05 -13.04
CA ASP A 613 13.64 23.07 -14.35
C ASP A 613 12.47 22.07 -14.48
N GLY A 614 12.33 21.14 -13.53
CA GLY A 614 11.31 20.10 -13.57
C GLY A 614 11.51 19.02 -14.66
N ILE A 615 12.60 19.10 -15.44
CA ILE A 615 12.88 18.20 -16.57
C ILE A 615 13.44 16.88 -16.03
N ARG A 616 12.83 15.77 -16.46
CA ARG A 616 13.33 14.44 -16.09
C ARG A 616 14.54 14.12 -16.94
N SER A 617 15.68 13.84 -16.31
CA SER A 617 16.89 13.44 -17.04
C SER A 617 16.66 12.24 -17.96
N GLY A 618 15.73 11.34 -17.60
CA GLY A 618 15.34 10.21 -18.42
C GLY A 618 14.72 10.59 -19.76
N ASP A 619 13.98 11.70 -19.83
CA ASP A 619 13.33 12.15 -21.07
C ASP A 619 14.36 12.62 -22.08
N ILE A 620 15.43 13.30 -21.63
CA ILE A 620 16.55 13.71 -22.49
C ILE A 620 17.44 12.51 -22.86
N ILE A 621 17.85 11.71 -21.87
CA ILE A 621 18.79 10.59 -22.09
C ILE A 621 18.21 9.52 -23.02
N ASN A 622 16.91 9.23 -22.90
CA ASN A 622 16.23 8.27 -23.80
C ASN A 622 16.06 8.82 -25.22
N ASN A 623 15.99 10.14 -25.38
CA ASN A 623 15.80 10.85 -26.65
C ASN A 623 17.07 11.58 -27.09
N LYS A 624 18.24 11.06 -26.71
CA LYS A 624 19.51 11.77 -26.92
C LYS A 624 19.78 12.13 -28.38
N THR A 625 19.32 11.35 -29.35
CA THR A 625 19.48 11.67 -30.78
C THR A 625 18.82 12.99 -31.15
N ILE A 626 17.66 13.30 -30.55
CA ILE A 626 16.92 14.55 -30.73
C ILE A 626 17.63 15.69 -29.99
N PHE A 627 18.10 15.44 -28.77
CA PHE A 627 18.61 16.51 -27.90
C PHE A 627 20.12 16.80 -28.04
N ILE A 628 20.93 15.89 -28.58
CA ILE A 628 22.38 16.12 -28.77
C ILE A 628 22.63 17.41 -29.56
N PRO A 629 21.98 17.67 -30.72
CA PRO A 629 22.26 18.87 -31.50
C PRO A 629 21.95 20.17 -30.75
N ILE A 630 20.82 20.25 -30.03
CA ILE A 630 20.40 21.46 -29.32
C ILE A 630 21.21 21.68 -28.04
N ILE A 631 21.52 20.62 -27.29
CA ILE A 631 22.38 20.70 -26.09
C ILE A 631 23.81 21.09 -26.48
N THR A 632 24.34 20.55 -27.59
CA THR A 632 25.68 20.92 -28.08
C THR A 632 25.73 22.41 -28.42
N HIS A 633 24.71 22.93 -29.09
CA HIS A 633 24.62 24.35 -29.42
C HIS A 633 24.54 25.21 -28.16
N LEU A 634 23.65 24.88 -27.23
CA LEU A 634 23.51 25.60 -25.96
C LEU A 634 24.81 25.59 -25.14
N VAL A 635 25.51 24.46 -25.04
CA VAL A 635 26.82 24.36 -24.36
C VAL A 635 27.85 25.28 -25.01
N ASN A 636 27.90 25.33 -26.34
CA ASN A 636 28.83 26.20 -27.05
C ASN A 636 28.50 27.68 -26.87
N LEU A 637 27.21 28.07 -26.90
CA LEU A 637 26.79 29.44 -26.60
C LEU A 637 27.21 29.86 -25.19
N MET A 638 27.02 28.99 -24.19
CA MET A 638 27.44 29.28 -22.81
C MET A 638 28.94 29.50 -22.68
N ILE A 639 29.75 28.72 -23.41
CA ILE A 639 31.21 28.85 -23.45
C ILE A 639 31.62 30.13 -24.18
N ASP A 640 31.09 30.37 -25.38
CA ASP A 640 31.48 31.48 -26.24
C ASP A 640 31.12 32.84 -25.62
N GLN A 641 29.98 32.92 -24.94
CA GLN A 641 29.50 34.16 -24.32
C GLN A 641 29.85 34.30 -22.85
N SER A 642 30.48 33.27 -22.26
CA SER A 642 30.75 33.21 -20.81
C SER A 642 29.49 33.47 -19.96
N HIS A 643 28.32 33.06 -20.46
CA HIS A 643 27.03 33.30 -19.82
C HIS A 643 26.29 31.97 -19.60
N ILE A 644 26.12 31.61 -18.34
CA ILE A 644 25.29 30.46 -17.93
C ILE A 644 23.88 30.98 -17.62
N PRO A 645 22.82 30.32 -18.13
CA PRO A 645 21.45 30.66 -17.78
C PRO A 645 21.15 30.57 -16.29
N ASP A 646 20.33 31.48 -15.76
CA ASP A 646 20.08 31.58 -14.32
C ASP A 646 19.45 30.33 -13.72
N GLY A 647 18.48 29.71 -14.42
CA GLY A 647 17.88 28.46 -13.95
C GLY A 647 18.85 27.28 -13.92
N LEU A 648 19.97 27.33 -14.67
CA LEU A 648 21.04 26.33 -14.61
C LEU A 648 21.98 26.53 -13.42
N LYS A 649 22.01 27.72 -12.79
CA LYS A 649 22.84 28.01 -11.60
C LYS A 649 22.17 27.57 -10.28
N ILE A 650 20.89 27.23 -10.31
CA ILE A 650 20.10 26.94 -9.11
C ILE A 650 20.06 25.44 -8.83
N SER A 651 20.46 25.06 -7.61
CA SER A 651 20.41 23.67 -7.12
C SER A 651 19.21 23.43 -6.21
N CYS A 652 18.49 22.33 -6.42
CA CYS A 652 17.50 21.86 -5.45
C CYS A 652 18.20 21.09 -4.32
N VAL A 653 18.24 21.66 -3.12
CA VAL A 653 18.92 21.06 -1.96
C VAL A 653 17.96 20.16 -1.17
N SER A 654 18.38 18.91 -0.94
CA SER A 654 17.66 17.92 -0.15
C SER A 654 18.44 17.51 1.10
N PRO A 655 17.87 17.61 2.32
CA PRO A 655 18.56 17.20 3.55
C PRO A 655 18.53 15.67 3.70
N LEU A 656 19.68 15.03 3.52
CA LEU A 656 19.81 13.58 3.58
C LEU A 656 20.41 13.12 4.91
N PHE A 657 19.73 12.25 5.64
CA PHE A 657 20.21 11.75 6.92
C PHE A 657 21.54 10.97 6.78
N LYS A 658 22.50 11.23 7.67
CA LYS A 658 23.83 10.60 7.68
C LYS A 658 23.82 9.15 8.19
N ASN A 659 22.66 8.64 8.61
CA ASN A 659 22.50 7.33 9.30
C ASN A 659 23.35 7.22 10.58
N LYS A 660 23.59 8.35 11.26
CA LYS A 660 24.32 8.46 12.52
C LYS A 660 23.66 9.55 13.37
N GLY A 661 23.61 9.37 14.68
CA GLY A 661 23.00 10.33 15.60
C GLY A 661 21.47 10.26 15.65
N LYS A 662 20.85 11.27 16.28
CA LYS A 662 19.39 11.36 16.43
C LYS A 662 18.74 11.86 15.13
N VAL A 663 17.58 11.30 14.79
CA VAL A 663 16.86 11.57 13.53
C VAL A 663 16.15 12.93 13.51
N ASP A 664 15.85 13.49 14.69
CA ASP A 664 15.21 14.80 14.90
C ASP A 664 16.23 15.94 15.06
N ASP A 665 17.53 15.63 14.97
CA ASP A 665 18.59 16.63 15.00
C ASP A 665 19.08 16.94 13.57
N MET A 666 18.87 18.19 13.15
CA MET A 666 19.24 18.70 11.82
C MET A 666 20.75 18.58 11.52
N SER A 667 21.60 18.55 12.55
CA SER A 667 23.07 18.44 12.41
C SER A 667 23.50 17.08 11.84
N ASN A 668 22.64 16.08 11.98
CA ASN A 668 22.85 14.72 11.48
C ASN A 668 22.39 14.54 10.01
N TYR A 669 22.07 15.63 9.33
CA TYR A 669 21.73 15.64 7.90
C TYR A 669 22.84 16.31 7.09
N ARG A 670 22.93 15.94 5.81
CA ARG A 670 23.83 16.57 4.82
C ARG A 670 23.00 17.24 3.73
N PRO A 671 23.34 18.46 3.31
CA PRO A 671 22.75 19.05 2.12
C PRO A 671 23.21 18.27 0.89
N VAL A 672 22.28 17.85 0.04
CA VAL A 672 22.58 17.22 -1.25
C VAL A 672 21.88 18.02 -2.34
N GLY A 673 22.67 18.69 -3.18
CA GLY A 673 22.18 19.46 -4.32
C GLY A 673 21.85 18.58 -5.52
N SER A 674 20.76 18.91 -6.22
CA SER A 674 20.40 18.34 -7.52
C SER A 674 20.30 19.45 -8.56
N MET A 675 21.29 19.48 -9.46
CA MET A 675 21.32 20.40 -10.59
C MET A 675 20.52 19.89 -11.80
N PRO A 676 20.02 20.79 -12.68
CA PRO A 676 19.51 20.47 -14.01
C PRO A 676 20.45 19.56 -14.82
N LEU A 677 19.91 18.74 -15.72
CA LEU A 677 20.74 17.83 -16.52
C LEU A 677 21.69 18.59 -17.45
N ILE A 678 21.24 19.69 -18.05
CA ILE A 678 22.03 20.48 -19.00
C ILE A 678 23.24 21.10 -18.31
N GLU A 679 23.10 21.56 -17.07
CA GLU A 679 24.23 22.04 -16.28
C GLU A 679 25.25 20.93 -16.05
N LYS A 680 24.81 19.72 -15.66
CA LYS A 680 25.71 18.57 -15.49
C LYS A 680 26.43 18.19 -16.78
N VAL A 681 25.81 18.41 -17.94
CA VAL A 681 26.48 18.20 -19.25
C VAL A 681 27.62 19.21 -19.42
N LEU A 682 27.38 20.50 -19.14
CA LEU A 682 28.39 21.55 -19.19
C LEU A 682 29.53 21.25 -18.20
N GLU A 683 29.19 20.99 -16.92
CA GLU A 683 30.17 20.65 -15.87
C GLU A 683 31.02 19.45 -16.30
N LYS A 684 30.40 18.40 -16.86
CA LYS A 684 31.12 17.21 -17.29
C LYS A 684 32.04 17.49 -18.49
N HIS A 685 31.59 18.30 -19.43
CA HIS A 685 32.40 18.71 -20.60
C HIS A 685 33.64 19.49 -20.15
N ILE A 686 33.48 20.46 -19.26
CA ILE A 686 34.59 21.22 -18.67
C ILE A 686 35.51 20.28 -17.86
N ASN A 687 34.95 19.43 -17.01
CA ASN A 687 35.71 18.50 -16.17
C ASN A 687 36.57 17.52 -16.99
N ILE A 688 36.07 17.03 -18.12
CA ILE A 688 36.84 16.14 -19.01
C ILE A 688 38.07 16.89 -19.56
N GLN A 689 37.90 18.14 -19.97
CA GLN A 689 39.00 18.94 -20.49
C GLN A 689 40.01 19.31 -19.41
N MET A 690 39.53 19.75 -18.24
CA MET A 690 40.39 20.08 -17.10
C MET A 690 41.20 18.87 -16.64
N LYS A 691 40.56 17.69 -16.51
CA LYS A 691 41.29 16.47 -16.12
C LYS A 691 42.35 16.08 -17.14
N LYS A 692 42.06 16.26 -18.44
CA LYS A 692 43.03 16.01 -19.49
C LYS A 692 44.24 16.94 -19.35
N TYR A 693 43.99 18.25 -19.19
CA TYR A 693 45.04 19.24 -19.00
C TYR A 693 45.89 18.97 -17.74
N LEU A 694 45.24 18.70 -16.60
CA LEU A 694 45.92 18.39 -15.34
C LEU A 694 46.80 17.13 -15.43
N ALA A 695 46.38 16.12 -16.21
CA ALA A 695 47.14 14.90 -16.43
C ALA A 695 48.30 15.09 -17.40
N GLU A 696 48.10 15.81 -18.51
CA GLU A 696 49.14 16.09 -19.52
C GLU A 696 50.28 16.97 -18.96
N ASN A 697 50.00 17.77 -17.93
CA ASN A 697 50.97 18.64 -17.28
C ASN A 697 51.41 18.14 -15.89
N GLU A 698 51.03 16.92 -15.48
CA GLU A 698 51.42 16.29 -14.20
C GLU A 698 51.19 17.18 -12.97
N ILE A 699 50.10 17.96 -12.97
CA ILE A 699 49.83 18.98 -11.94
C ILE A 699 49.38 18.36 -10.61
N LEU A 700 48.74 17.19 -10.66
CA LEU A 700 48.19 16.54 -9.47
C LEU A 700 49.21 15.56 -8.86
N PRO A 701 49.42 15.56 -7.53
CA PRO A 701 50.37 14.67 -6.88
C PRO A 701 50.08 13.18 -7.10
N ASP A 702 51.13 12.37 -7.19
CA ASP A 702 51.01 10.92 -7.35
C ASP A 702 50.29 10.22 -6.20
N PHE A 703 50.42 10.73 -4.97
CA PHE A 703 49.72 10.19 -3.80
C PHE A 703 48.25 10.63 -3.71
N GLN A 704 47.72 11.36 -4.68
CA GLN A 704 46.29 11.68 -4.74
C GLN A 704 45.52 10.51 -5.40
N HIS A 705 44.81 9.72 -4.58
CA HIS A 705 43.93 8.64 -5.08
C HIS A 705 42.48 9.09 -5.26
N GLY A 706 42.05 10.08 -4.49
CA GLY A 706 40.68 10.61 -4.54
C GLY A 706 40.38 11.27 -5.89
N PHE A 707 39.24 10.89 -6.48
CA PHE A 707 38.70 11.45 -7.74
C PHE A 707 39.58 11.28 -9.00
N GLN A 708 40.63 10.45 -8.93
CA GLN A 708 41.50 10.11 -10.05
C GLN A 708 41.00 8.88 -10.83
N SER A 709 41.21 8.90 -12.15
CA SER A 709 40.90 7.73 -12.99
C SER A 709 41.93 6.63 -12.74
N GLY A 710 41.49 5.38 -12.62
CA GLY A 710 42.39 4.24 -12.38
C GLY A 710 42.89 4.09 -10.93
N LYS A 711 42.62 5.04 -10.03
CA LYS A 711 42.94 4.93 -8.60
C LYS A 711 41.67 4.67 -7.76
N SER A 712 41.83 3.98 -6.64
CA SER A 712 40.75 3.61 -5.73
C SER A 712 41.24 3.64 -4.28
N THR A 713 40.32 3.42 -3.33
CA THR A 713 40.72 3.18 -1.92
C THR A 713 41.59 1.95 -1.76
N THR A 714 41.44 0.96 -2.65
CA THR A 714 42.31 -0.22 -2.67
C THR A 714 43.73 0.10 -3.09
N THR A 715 43.92 0.91 -4.14
CA THR A 715 45.29 1.30 -4.55
C THR A 715 45.94 2.20 -3.50
N LEU A 716 45.16 3.10 -2.87
CA LEU A 716 45.65 3.90 -1.74
C LEU A 716 46.17 3.02 -0.59
N LEU A 717 45.42 1.99 -0.21
CA LEU A 717 45.80 1.10 0.89
C LEU A 717 47.01 0.25 0.54
N GLN A 718 47.19 -0.09 -0.73
CA GLN A 718 48.38 -0.81 -1.19
C GLN A 718 49.61 0.09 -1.09
N ASP A 719 49.58 1.28 -1.70
CA ASP A 719 50.70 2.23 -1.67
C ASP A 719 51.05 2.63 -0.22
N PHE A 720 50.03 2.80 0.63
CA PHE A 720 50.22 3.04 2.07
C PHE A 720 50.87 1.85 2.79
N ALA A 721 50.44 0.62 2.51
CA ALA A 721 51.03 -0.57 3.11
C ALA A 721 52.50 -0.73 2.69
N ASP A 722 52.82 -0.50 1.42
CA ASP A 722 54.18 -0.56 0.91
C ASP A 722 55.08 0.50 1.56
N LEU A 723 54.57 1.73 1.75
CA LEU A 723 55.28 2.80 2.47
C LEU A 723 55.59 2.39 3.92
N VAL A 724 54.60 1.85 4.63
CA VAL A 724 54.75 1.42 6.03
C VAL A 724 55.73 0.26 6.12
N ASN A 725 55.61 -0.76 5.28
CA ASN A 725 56.48 -1.93 5.28
C ASN A 725 57.94 -1.54 4.98
N THR A 726 58.17 -0.67 3.99
CA THR A 726 59.52 -0.19 3.66
C THR A 726 60.16 0.55 4.84
N ALA A 727 59.41 1.42 5.51
CA ALA A 727 59.91 2.13 6.69
C ALA A 727 60.25 1.16 7.85
N LEU A 728 59.45 0.11 8.04
CA LEU A 728 59.71 -0.91 9.06
C LEU A 728 60.94 -1.76 8.73
N ASP A 729 61.14 -2.13 7.46
CA ASP A 729 62.33 -2.85 6.99
C ASP A 729 63.61 -2.02 7.20
N GLU A 730 63.51 -0.70 7.02
CA GLU A 730 64.57 0.27 7.33
C GLU A 730 64.72 0.59 8.84
N ARG A 731 63.97 -0.11 9.70
CA ARG A 731 63.94 0.09 11.17
C ARG A 731 63.56 1.52 11.60
N LYS A 732 62.79 2.24 10.78
CA LYS A 732 62.26 3.57 11.12
C LYS A 732 60.99 3.44 11.98
N CYS A 733 60.69 4.51 12.73
CA CYS A 733 59.40 4.65 13.40
C CYS A 733 58.38 5.27 12.45
N VAL A 734 57.18 4.70 12.38
CA VAL A 734 56.08 5.20 11.56
C VAL A 734 55.04 5.88 12.45
N VAL A 735 54.77 7.15 12.18
CA VAL A 735 53.70 7.92 12.82
C VAL A 735 52.69 8.33 11.75
N ILE A 736 51.41 8.01 11.98
CA ILE A 736 50.32 8.30 11.04
C ILE A 736 49.47 9.44 11.60
N LEU A 737 49.36 10.53 10.85
CA LEU A 737 48.43 11.61 11.12
C LEU A 737 47.26 11.54 10.12
N LEU A 738 46.06 11.29 10.63
CA LEU A 738 44.84 11.24 9.82
C LEU A 738 44.08 12.57 9.97
N LEU A 739 43.89 13.27 8.86
CA LEU A 739 43.19 14.55 8.81
C LEU A 739 41.91 14.40 7.98
N ASP A 740 40.83 15.04 8.43
CA ASP A 740 39.58 15.15 7.68
C ASP A 740 39.04 16.59 7.75
N LEU A 741 38.51 17.08 6.65
CA LEU A 741 38.04 18.45 6.52
C LEU A 741 36.55 18.53 6.85
N SER A 742 36.19 19.38 7.81
CA SER A 742 34.80 19.67 8.13
C SER A 742 34.13 20.42 6.97
N PHE A 743 33.05 19.86 6.42
CA PHE A 743 32.29 20.47 5.31
C PHE A 743 33.17 20.84 4.10
N ALA A 744 34.10 19.94 3.74
CA ALA A 744 35.16 20.20 2.76
C ALA A 744 34.72 20.85 1.45
N PHE A 745 33.54 20.51 0.91
CA PHE A 745 33.03 21.09 -0.34
C PHE A 745 32.27 22.41 -0.11
N ASP A 746 31.51 22.51 0.99
CA ASP A 746 30.66 23.67 1.27
C ASP A 746 31.45 24.85 1.86
N ALA A 747 32.60 24.58 2.48
CA ALA A 747 33.46 25.59 3.11
C ALA A 747 34.53 26.17 2.16
N LEU A 748 34.57 25.75 0.89
CA LEU A 748 35.55 26.24 -0.09
C LEU A 748 35.45 27.77 -0.27
N GLU A 749 36.61 28.41 -0.32
CA GLU A 749 36.72 29.83 -0.64
C GLU A 749 36.89 30.02 -2.15
N HIS A 750 35.91 30.65 -2.79
CA HIS A 750 35.91 30.80 -4.25
C HIS A 750 37.02 31.72 -4.76
N SER A 751 37.40 32.77 -4.02
CA SER A 751 38.51 33.67 -4.35
C SER A 751 39.82 32.89 -4.47
N LEU A 752 40.16 32.11 -3.45
CA LEU A 752 41.36 31.27 -3.45
C LEU A 752 41.35 30.21 -4.56
N LEU A 753 40.19 29.59 -4.81
CA LEU A 753 40.05 28.63 -5.90
C LEU A 753 40.30 29.27 -7.27
N LEU A 754 39.76 30.47 -7.50
CA LEU A 754 39.95 31.23 -8.73
C LEU A 754 41.41 31.69 -8.90
N GLU A 755 42.10 32.06 -7.82
CA GLU A 755 43.54 32.36 -7.87
C GLU A 755 44.37 31.13 -8.27
N LYS A 756 44.05 29.96 -7.72
CA LYS A 756 44.68 28.70 -8.14
C LYS A 756 44.41 28.38 -9.62
N PHE A 757 43.20 28.62 -10.12
CA PHE A 757 42.86 28.46 -11.53
C PHE A 757 43.49 29.52 -12.45
N LYS A 758 44.03 30.62 -11.94
CA LYS A 758 44.80 31.58 -12.75
C LYS A 758 46.27 31.16 -12.89
N GLN A 759 46.78 30.35 -11.96
CA GLN A 759 48.16 29.86 -11.94
C GLN A 759 48.33 28.60 -12.77
N ILE A 760 47.27 27.79 -12.85
CA ILE A 760 47.11 26.60 -13.70
C ILE A 760 46.54 27.06 -15.05
#